data_AF-A0A2H0TX87-F1
#
_entry.id   AF-A0A2H0TX87-F1
#
_cell.length_a   1.000
_cell.length_b   1.000
_cell.length_c   1.000
_cell.angle_alpha   90.00
_cell.angle_beta   90.00
_cell.angle_gamma   90.00
#
_symmetry.space_group_name_H-M   'P 1'
#
loop_
_entity.id
_entity.type
_entity.pdbx_description
1 polymer ?
#
loop_
_entity_poly.entity_id
_entity_poly.type
_entity_poly.pdbx_seq_one_letter_code
_entity_poly.pdbx_strand_id
1 'polypeptide(L)'
;MKQKIFSTIFLTVFFSLVGVSAVYADTTSTLRSEEVNQSNIVEIVEIPENKVPNTTVSIRIEGPGDTILEKTDITFSGCSYEKDASTTIYYYDEPVVYCALKKADEQLGLNLVVSYGQYGMGIEGIDGIATDWINSPFWLYSIEDMSGYASSIDLQQVQDDDSLVFYTSDFTFPSLSIIEVSSTTFNYGATTTLQGYYWDTHTFTYQPVAEGTQLTIEGEIYTASVSGTVEGTFNSGEYTAQITDTSYIRSEKNSFVVNEAPQSATVRIELLTPDEKIVDTTLEVTECPELPDSTTTTLNAKCALEQAIDLNLDWSIYGESMFLNAVGKYVPDYAASLWWSFYYKPTTSTLEYAITAMNQQVLQSGDLITLTYGVQPLRIETVTTTVQTSATATIYVYEAFYDFETDKTIWIPSENILYGLNNGSRIADEDGIIEFTTSTPGVITVSFQKDEYILSGDWPLITFVTSTIDSSDDTDTQGNDSNGGSGGGCSSCGADSNSDVDTVVKNIITFLDANQNQDGSFSSSVSFSDWTALAYSAYTGSTTGKDKLKTYLLTNPNPIDGPNETTGYARRAMALMSYGINPYSGTDTNYIEKILDGFDGTQFGIEGLINDDVFALIPLLNAGYTASDPIVVSTTKYILEKQDTTGKFESPDITGATLQVLSKLTVIDGVNTAIEKGTAYILEQQKNDGSFGDIYGTPWMMQGLTSTGKPIAHVKKNELSAIDYIASQQKDDGGIGEKTNTLRLWTSAWAVPALLEKPWYSLLSSFSIPQSVPPSSGGGNTTTENSATSTPDTATQETSTSTEALADETPSENTSEVTILPISYETPEATLYAIGGGIVEQTLEPEVAGIKITSETASPEESAEQESENTKERVEQLVSEETTATADANAPEKNDAKPVHYAFGATIFLGLLLGWRFLRTLV
;
A
#
# COMPACT_ATOMS: atom_id res chain seq x y z
N MET A 1 57.65 -34.78 -17.30
CA MET A 1 56.51 -35.66 -17.65
C MET A 1 55.87 -36.29 -16.40
N LYS A 2 55.43 -35.50 -15.41
CA LYS A 2 54.68 -35.98 -14.21
C LYS A 2 53.64 -34.97 -13.68
N GLN A 3 53.25 -33.98 -14.49
CA GLN A 3 52.42 -32.84 -14.08
C GLN A 3 51.17 -32.63 -14.98
N LYS A 4 50.91 -33.54 -15.93
CA LYS A 4 49.70 -33.58 -16.78
C LYS A 4 48.76 -34.76 -16.42
N ILE A 5 48.76 -35.18 -15.16
CA ILE A 5 47.92 -36.30 -14.66
C ILE A 5 47.02 -35.87 -13.49
N PHE A 6 47.42 -34.91 -12.66
CA PHE A 6 46.59 -34.43 -11.55
C PHE A 6 45.39 -33.56 -12.00
N SER A 7 45.54 -32.75 -13.05
CA SER A 7 44.46 -31.86 -13.52
C SER A 7 43.26 -32.60 -14.14
N THR A 8 43.44 -33.85 -14.55
CA THR A 8 42.40 -34.68 -15.20
C THR A 8 41.69 -35.61 -14.21
N ILE A 9 42.09 -35.60 -12.93
CA ILE A 9 41.44 -36.40 -11.88
C ILE A 9 40.50 -35.55 -11.02
N PHE A 10 40.82 -34.26 -10.80
CA PHE A 10 39.97 -33.37 -10.02
C PHE A 10 38.64 -33.03 -10.73
N LEU A 11 38.67 -32.87 -12.07
CA LEU A 11 37.49 -32.50 -12.86
C LEU A 11 36.46 -33.63 -13.00
N THR A 12 36.86 -34.90 -12.80
CA THR A 12 35.97 -36.06 -12.98
C THR A 12 35.27 -36.50 -11.70
N VAL A 13 35.74 -36.06 -10.52
CA VAL A 13 35.17 -36.45 -9.21
C VAL A 13 34.01 -35.54 -8.80
N PHE A 14 33.99 -34.27 -9.23
CA PHE A 14 32.89 -33.35 -8.92
C PHE A 14 31.57 -33.72 -9.63
N PHE A 15 31.65 -34.32 -10.83
CA PHE A 15 30.50 -34.82 -11.58
C PHE A 15 30.01 -36.23 -11.14
N SER A 16 30.62 -36.85 -10.11
CA SER A 16 30.26 -38.20 -9.65
C SER A 16 29.63 -38.26 -8.25
N LEU A 17 29.22 -37.12 -7.68
CA LEU A 17 28.64 -37.05 -6.32
C LEU A 17 27.27 -36.36 -6.22
N VAL A 18 26.76 -35.74 -7.29
CA VAL A 18 25.35 -35.35 -7.40
C VAL A 18 24.60 -36.45 -8.15
N GLY A 19 24.08 -37.43 -7.40
CA GLY A 19 23.38 -38.58 -7.95
C GLY A 19 21.99 -38.21 -8.46
N VAL A 20 21.84 -38.03 -9.78
CA VAL A 20 20.54 -37.82 -10.43
C VAL A 20 19.69 -39.09 -10.28
N SER A 21 18.77 -39.08 -9.32
CA SER A 21 17.76 -40.12 -9.11
C SER A 21 16.59 -39.94 -10.08
N ALA A 22 16.83 -40.24 -11.36
CA ALA A 22 15.76 -40.31 -12.35
C ALA A 22 14.82 -41.50 -12.03
N VAL A 23 13.67 -41.20 -11.41
CA VAL A 23 12.57 -42.14 -11.21
C VAL A 23 11.42 -41.74 -12.11
N TYR A 24 10.90 -42.74 -12.83
CA TYR A 24 9.83 -42.64 -13.83
C TYR A 24 8.64 -41.77 -13.40
N ALA A 25 8.27 -40.82 -14.26
CA ALA A 25 6.93 -40.23 -14.31
C ALA A 25 6.21 -40.72 -15.59
N ASP A 26 5.43 -41.78 -15.42
CA ASP A 26 4.40 -42.29 -16.35
C ASP A 26 3.25 -42.64 -15.39
N THR A 27 2.08 -41.99 -15.42
CA THR A 27 1.20 -41.95 -16.59
C THR A 27 0.43 -40.64 -16.83
N THR A 28 0.40 -40.21 -18.10
CA THR A 28 -0.75 -39.63 -18.82
C THR A 28 -1.53 -38.43 -18.25
N SER A 29 -1.25 -37.25 -18.78
CA SER A 29 -2.23 -36.62 -19.70
C SER A 29 -1.48 -35.92 -20.85
N THR A 30 -2.12 -35.75 -22.00
CA THR A 30 -1.44 -35.43 -23.26
C THR A 30 -1.18 -33.93 -23.44
N LEU A 31 0.08 -33.51 -23.39
CA LEU A 31 0.54 -32.46 -24.31
C LEU A 31 0.31 -32.95 -25.75
N ARG A 32 -0.25 -32.09 -26.60
CA ARG A 32 -0.59 -32.43 -27.99
C ARG A 32 0.68 -32.38 -28.85
N SER A 33 1.53 -33.39 -28.71
CA SER A 33 2.43 -33.77 -29.80
C SER A 33 1.59 -34.33 -30.95
N GLU A 34 1.04 -33.45 -31.77
CA GLU A 34 0.95 -33.80 -33.18
C GLU A 34 2.35 -34.12 -33.65
N GLU A 35 2.51 -35.21 -34.40
CA GLU A 35 3.68 -35.35 -35.23
C GLU A 35 3.65 -34.17 -36.21
N VAL A 36 4.40 -33.11 -35.88
CA VAL A 36 4.92 -32.18 -36.88
C VAL A 36 5.83 -33.02 -37.76
N ASN A 37 5.17 -33.67 -38.71
CA ASN A 37 5.76 -34.35 -39.84
C ASN A 37 6.85 -33.45 -40.42
N GLN A 38 7.92 -34.03 -40.98
CA GLN A 38 8.89 -33.26 -41.75
C GLN A 38 8.25 -32.86 -43.08
N SER A 39 7.27 -31.95 -43.01
CA SER A 39 6.35 -31.54 -44.06
C SER A 39 7.02 -30.55 -45.00
N ASN A 40 8.05 -31.07 -45.66
CA ASN A 40 8.82 -30.47 -46.75
C ASN A 40 9.66 -29.26 -46.31
N ILE A 41 10.99 -29.43 -46.44
CA ILE A 41 11.83 -28.34 -46.94
C ILE A 41 11.28 -28.02 -48.34
N VAL A 42 10.47 -26.97 -48.45
CA VAL A 42 9.90 -26.56 -49.74
C VAL A 42 10.97 -25.84 -50.54
N GLU A 43 11.49 -26.51 -51.56
CA GLU A 43 12.37 -25.91 -52.56
C GLU A 43 11.59 -24.84 -53.35
N ILE A 44 11.83 -23.57 -53.01
CA ILE A 44 11.40 -22.34 -53.71
C ILE A 44 9.89 -22.27 -54.01
N VAL A 45 9.15 -21.71 -53.07
CA VAL A 45 7.87 -21.03 -53.35
C VAL A 45 7.93 -19.65 -52.69
N GLU A 46 7.65 -18.60 -53.45
CA GLU A 46 7.47 -17.25 -52.90
C GLU A 46 6.30 -17.26 -51.92
N ILE A 47 6.56 -17.10 -50.62
CA ILE A 47 5.51 -16.79 -49.64
C ILE A 47 5.11 -15.33 -49.90
N PRO A 48 3.85 -15.03 -50.26
CA PRO A 48 3.45 -13.65 -50.48
C PRO A 48 3.45 -12.88 -49.16
N GLU A 49 4.12 -11.74 -49.16
CA GLU A 49 4.25 -10.75 -48.06
C GLU A 49 2.91 -10.33 -47.41
N ASN A 50 1.79 -10.58 -48.09
CA ASN A 50 0.42 -10.28 -47.66
C ASN A 50 -0.26 -11.44 -46.88
N LYS A 51 0.45 -12.09 -45.94
CA LYS A 51 -0.14 -13.22 -45.18
C LYS A 51 0.14 -13.28 -43.68
N VAL A 52 1.21 -12.65 -43.21
CA VAL A 52 1.43 -12.41 -41.78
C VAL A 52 0.65 -11.13 -41.43
N PRO A 53 -0.02 -11.04 -40.27
CA PRO A 53 -0.59 -9.77 -39.82
C PRO A 53 0.49 -8.69 -39.73
N ASN A 54 0.07 -7.43 -39.85
CA ASN A 54 0.89 -6.33 -39.37
C ASN A 54 0.83 -6.32 -37.84
N THR A 55 1.95 -6.01 -37.21
CA THR A 55 2.12 -5.91 -35.77
C THR A 55 2.87 -4.62 -35.46
N THR A 56 2.38 -3.82 -34.52
CA THR A 56 3.01 -2.60 -34.02
C THR A 56 3.47 -2.84 -32.59
N VAL A 57 4.71 -2.48 -32.29
CA VAL A 57 5.30 -2.62 -30.96
C VAL A 57 6.05 -1.35 -30.57
N SER A 58 6.16 -1.10 -29.27
CA SER A 58 7.09 -0.11 -28.74
C SER A 58 8.47 -0.74 -28.55
N ILE A 59 9.53 0.04 -28.81
CA ILE A 59 10.92 -0.41 -28.71
C ILE A 59 11.74 0.63 -27.96
N ARG A 60 12.36 0.21 -26.85
CA ARG A 60 13.39 0.94 -26.11
C ARG A 60 14.72 0.19 -26.18
N ILE A 61 15.83 0.90 -26.29
CA ILE A 61 17.18 0.31 -26.39
C ILE A 61 18.12 1.08 -25.45
N GLU A 62 18.52 0.45 -24.35
CA GLU A 62 19.45 1.01 -23.36
C GLU A 62 20.88 0.54 -23.63
N GLY A 63 21.80 1.48 -23.86
CA GLY A 63 23.23 1.21 -23.87
C GLY A 63 23.86 1.32 -22.48
N PRO A 64 25.17 1.03 -22.32
CA PRO A 64 25.87 1.06 -21.03
C PRO A 64 25.99 2.43 -20.34
N GLY A 65 25.43 3.49 -20.94
CA GLY A 65 25.56 4.87 -20.46
C GLY A 65 24.42 5.80 -20.90
N ASP A 66 23.76 5.51 -22.02
CA ASP A 66 22.68 6.32 -22.59
C ASP A 66 21.60 5.45 -23.27
N THR A 67 20.36 5.95 -23.28
CA THR A 67 19.25 5.40 -24.05
C THR A 67 19.48 5.70 -25.53
N ILE A 68 19.67 4.65 -26.35
CA ILE A 68 20.00 4.72 -27.78
C ILE A 68 18.73 4.99 -28.61
N LEU A 69 17.61 4.37 -28.21
CA LEU A 69 16.32 4.50 -28.87
C LEU A 69 15.20 4.39 -27.84
N GLU A 70 14.17 5.19 -28.03
CA GLU A 70 12.89 5.13 -27.32
C GLU A 70 11.82 5.50 -28.36
N LYS A 71 10.94 4.56 -28.74
CA LYS A 71 9.95 4.77 -29.80
C LYS A 71 8.75 3.83 -29.67
N THR A 72 7.55 4.41 -29.61
CA THR A 72 6.27 3.71 -29.46
C THR A 72 5.78 2.99 -30.72
N ASP A 73 6.10 3.51 -31.91
CA ASP A 73 5.43 3.13 -33.16
C ASP A 73 6.38 2.37 -34.12
N ILE A 74 6.65 1.08 -33.88
CA ILE A 74 7.34 0.19 -34.84
C ILE A 74 6.35 -0.81 -35.43
N THR A 75 5.66 -0.43 -36.51
CA THR A 75 4.85 -1.36 -37.31
C THR A 75 5.71 -2.17 -38.27
N PHE A 76 5.55 -3.50 -38.24
CA PHE A 76 6.21 -4.47 -39.10
C PHE A 76 5.26 -5.62 -39.49
N SER A 77 5.76 -6.56 -40.27
CA SER A 77 5.12 -7.86 -40.54
C SER A 77 6.22 -8.93 -40.65
N GLY A 78 5.85 -10.21 -40.83
CA GLY A 78 6.81 -11.33 -40.87
C GLY A 78 7.98 -11.09 -41.84
N CYS A 79 9.19 -11.28 -41.34
CA CYS A 79 10.43 -10.86 -42.00
C CYS A 79 11.26 -12.03 -42.53
N SER A 80 12.45 -11.73 -43.06
CA SER A 80 13.38 -12.72 -43.60
C SER A 80 14.83 -12.55 -43.10
N TYR A 81 15.58 -13.65 -43.13
CA TYR A 81 16.99 -13.74 -42.74
C TYR A 81 17.77 -14.64 -43.73
N GLU A 82 19.05 -14.32 -43.97
CA GLU A 82 19.96 -15.13 -44.78
C GLU A 82 20.95 -15.86 -43.88
N LYS A 83 20.94 -17.21 -43.91
CA LYS A 83 21.82 -18.02 -43.06
C LYS A 83 23.13 -18.32 -43.78
N ASP A 84 24.21 -17.78 -43.21
CA ASP A 84 25.56 -17.72 -43.78
C ASP A 84 25.60 -17.05 -45.17
N ALA A 85 26.77 -17.02 -45.82
CA ALA A 85 26.92 -16.59 -47.21
C ALA A 85 26.34 -17.60 -48.24
N SER A 86 25.22 -18.24 -47.90
CA SER A 86 24.45 -19.15 -48.75
C SER A 86 23.30 -18.38 -49.42
N THR A 87 22.87 -18.78 -50.61
CA THR A 87 21.75 -18.13 -51.31
C THR A 87 20.39 -18.63 -50.80
N THR A 88 20.25 -18.82 -49.48
CA THR A 88 19.07 -19.42 -48.84
C THR A 88 18.43 -18.40 -47.91
N ILE A 89 17.33 -17.81 -48.38
CA ILE A 89 16.51 -16.88 -47.59
C ILE A 89 15.51 -17.70 -46.78
N TYR A 90 15.51 -17.49 -45.47
CA TYR A 90 14.52 -18.00 -44.52
C TYR A 90 13.48 -16.90 -44.27
N TYR A 91 12.22 -17.30 -44.07
CA TYR A 91 11.10 -16.40 -43.80
C TYR A 91 10.41 -16.82 -42.51
N TYR A 92 10.00 -15.85 -41.70
CA TYR A 92 9.17 -16.03 -40.53
C TYR A 92 7.71 -15.72 -40.92
N ASP A 93 6.81 -16.69 -40.74
CA ASP A 93 5.38 -16.56 -41.02
C ASP A 93 4.56 -16.03 -39.81
N GLU A 94 5.25 -15.64 -38.75
CA GLU A 94 4.74 -15.05 -37.51
C GLU A 94 5.56 -13.80 -37.14
N PRO A 95 4.96 -12.81 -36.43
CA PRO A 95 5.71 -11.68 -35.87
C PRO A 95 6.59 -12.14 -34.70
N VAL A 96 7.91 -11.92 -34.80
CA VAL A 96 8.90 -12.27 -33.77
C VAL A 96 9.81 -11.09 -33.42
N VAL A 97 10.43 -11.12 -32.24
CA VAL A 97 11.32 -10.04 -31.71
C VAL A 97 12.38 -9.59 -32.73
N TYR A 98 13.00 -10.54 -33.45
CA TYR A 98 13.96 -10.24 -34.51
C TYR A 98 13.37 -9.37 -35.62
N CYS A 99 12.12 -9.60 -36.02
CA CYS A 99 11.48 -8.83 -37.08
C CYS A 99 11.16 -7.39 -36.64
N ALA A 100 10.79 -7.19 -35.38
CA ALA A 100 10.62 -5.87 -34.77
C ALA A 100 11.95 -5.10 -34.74
N LEU A 101 13.01 -5.71 -34.18
CA LEU A 101 14.33 -5.09 -34.07
C LEU A 101 14.96 -4.82 -35.45
N LYS A 102 14.83 -5.75 -36.41
CA LYS A 102 15.22 -5.53 -37.80
C LYS A 102 14.46 -4.35 -38.42
N LYS A 103 13.17 -4.18 -38.09
CA LYS A 103 12.39 -3.06 -38.63
C LYS A 103 12.77 -1.72 -38.02
N ALA A 104 13.21 -1.69 -36.77
CA ALA A 104 13.84 -0.51 -36.19
C ALA A 104 15.17 -0.18 -36.90
N ASP A 105 16.04 -1.17 -37.15
CA ASP A 105 17.29 -1.00 -37.90
C ASP A 105 17.05 -0.46 -39.33
N GLU A 106 16.10 -1.04 -40.07
CA GLU A 106 15.70 -0.57 -41.41
C GLU A 106 15.18 0.88 -41.43
N GLN A 107 14.55 1.35 -40.34
CA GLN A 107 14.00 2.70 -40.23
C GLN A 107 14.99 3.74 -39.71
N LEU A 108 15.95 3.34 -38.87
CA LEU A 108 16.74 4.24 -38.03
C LEU A 108 18.25 4.13 -38.24
N GLY A 109 18.73 3.04 -38.85
CA GLY A 109 20.16 2.81 -39.10
C GLY A 109 20.93 2.37 -37.86
N LEU A 110 20.36 1.46 -37.07
CA LEU A 110 20.93 0.96 -35.81
C LEU A 110 22.18 0.08 -36.00
N ASN A 111 22.61 -0.19 -37.23
CA ASN A 111 23.77 -1.04 -37.55
C ASN A 111 23.68 -2.43 -36.90
N LEU A 112 22.47 -3.02 -36.87
CA LEU A 112 22.18 -4.28 -36.18
C LEU A 112 23.08 -5.43 -36.65
N VAL A 113 23.76 -6.09 -35.71
CA VAL A 113 24.55 -7.30 -35.96
C VAL A 113 23.96 -8.47 -35.17
N VAL A 114 23.70 -9.59 -35.86
CA VAL A 114 23.15 -10.82 -35.29
C VAL A 114 23.93 -12.05 -35.76
N SER A 115 23.95 -13.10 -34.95
CA SER A 115 24.51 -14.41 -35.31
C SER A 115 23.51 -15.54 -35.06
N TYR A 116 23.74 -16.70 -35.67
CA TYR A 116 22.91 -17.89 -35.47
C TYR A 116 23.67 -18.95 -34.68
N GLY A 117 23.30 -19.12 -33.41
CA GLY A 117 23.94 -20.04 -32.47
C GLY A 117 23.32 -21.44 -32.44
N GLN A 118 23.63 -22.18 -31.37
CA GLN A 118 23.03 -23.48 -31.07
C GLN A 118 21.57 -23.36 -30.57
N TYR A 119 21.21 -22.20 -30.00
CA TYR A 119 19.96 -21.99 -29.25
C TYR A 119 18.92 -21.13 -30.00
N GLY A 120 19.31 -20.53 -31.12
CA GLY A 120 18.54 -19.55 -31.88
C GLY A 120 19.45 -18.43 -32.40
N MET A 121 18.85 -17.33 -32.82
CA MET A 121 19.53 -16.09 -33.19
C MET A 121 19.84 -15.24 -31.95
N GLY A 122 21.05 -14.69 -31.88
CA GLY A 122 21.50 -13.78 -30.83
C GLY A 122 22.00 -12.45 -31.36
N ILE A 123 22.03 -11.44 -30.49
CA ILE A 123 22.47 -10.08 -30.82
C ILE A 123 23.98 -9.96 -30.58
N GLU A 124 24.73 -9.69 -31.64
CA GLU A 124 26.19 -9.44 -31.59
C GLU A 124 26.51 -7.94 -31.45
N GLY A 125 25.57 -7.05 -31.76
CA GLY A 125 25.70 -5.63 -31.46
C GLY A 125 24.57 -4.75 -32.01
N ILE A 126 24.39 -3.59 -31.37
CA ILE A 126 23.47 -2.50 -31.76
C ILE A 126 24.23 -1.18 -31.63
N ASP A 127 24.05 -0.28 -32.59
CA ASP A 127 24.74 1.00 -32.78
C ASP A 127 26.26 0.97 -32.55
N GLY A 128 26.91 -0.08 -33.06
CA GLY A 128 28.35 -0.31 -32.91
C GLY A 128 28.78 -0.81 -31.53
N ILE A 129 27.88 -0.90 -30.55
CA ILE A 129 28.12 -1.53 -29.24
C ILE A 129 28.05 -3.04 -29.40
N ALA A 130 29.21 -3.68 -29.52
CA ALA A 130 29.34 -5.12 -29.70
C ALA A 130 29.25 -5.90 -28.39
N THR A 131 28.71 -7.12 -28.47
CA THR A 131 28.67 -8.11 -27.39
C THR A 131 30.08 -8.67 -27.08
N ASP A 132 30.52 -8.61 -25.83
CA ASP A 132 31.69 -9.35 -25.32
C ASP A 132 31.27 -10.62 -24.57
N TRP A 133 31.20 -11.73 -25.33
CA TRP A 133 30.92 -13.09 -24.84
C TRP A 133 31.92 -13.65 -23.81
N ILE A 134 32.99 -12.91 -23.44
CA ILE A 134 34.04 -13.35 -22.52
C ILE A 134 34.09 -12.47 -21.26
N ASN A 135 33.94 -11.15 -21.41
CA ASN A 135 34.21 -10.16 -20.35
C ASN A 135 33.00 -9.28 -19.96
N SER A 136 31.85 -9.41 -20.63
CA SER A 136 30.70 -8.48 -20.54
C SER A 136 30.97 -7.08 -21.15
N PRO A 137 29.94 -6.37 -21.65
CA PRO A 137 28.52 -6.73 -21.64
C PRO A 137 28.05 -7.46 -22.91
N PHE A 138 26.84 -8.00 -22.86
CA PHE A 138 26.11 -8.57 -24.00
C PHE A 138 24.67 -8.06 -24.01
N TRP A 139 24.02 -8.19 -25.17
CA TRP A 139 22.65 -7.73 -25.39
C TRP A 139 21.59 -8.74 -24.91
N LEU A 140 20.64 -8.22 -24.14
CA LEU A 140 19.41 -8.87 -23.66
C LEU A 140 18.19 -8.11 -24.18
N TYR A 141 17.00 -8.68 -23.94
CA TYR A 141 15.71 -8.03 -24.15
C TYR A 141 14.67 -8.50 -23.14
N SER A 142 13.60 -7.73 -22.98
CA SER A 142 12.33 -8.17 -22.38
C SER A 142 11.16 -7.97 -23.34
N ILE A 143 10.05 -8.66 -23.06
CA ILE A 143 8.73 -8.50 -23.68
C ILE A 143 7.73 -8.39 -22.52
N GLU A 144 6.92 -7.33 -22.45
CA GLU A 144 5.98 -7.10 -21.33
C GLU A 144 6.65 -7.35 -19.96
N ASP A 145 7.75 -6.64 -19.73
CA ASP A 145 8.63 -6.68 -18.54
C ASP A 145 9.33 -8.04 -18.25
N MET A 146 8.93 -9.13 -18.92
CA MET A 146 9.55 -10.45 -18.80
C MET A 146 10.84 -10.55 -19.63
N SER A 147 11.97 -10.80 -18.95
CA SER A 147 13.27 -10.97 -19.63
C SER A 147 13.36 -12.23 -20.48
N GLY A 148 13.76 -12.06 -21.73
CA GLY A 148 14.05 -13.15 -22.68
C GLY A 148 15.52 -13.59 -22.68
N TYR A 149 15.80 -14.75 -23.28
CA TYR A 149 17.16 -15.25 -23.41
C TYR A 149 17.90 -14.60 -24.59
N ALA A 150 19.12 -14.11 -24.36
CA ALA A 150 20.01 -13.42 -25.33
C ALA A 150 20.27 -14.11 -26.69
N SER A 151 19.80 -15.34 -26.88
CA SER A 151 20.01 -16.16 -28.08
C SER A 151 18.72 -16.82 -28.60
N SER A 152 17.57 -16.14 -28.46
CA SER A 152 16.26 -16.61 -28.95
C SER A 152 15.37 -15.54 -29.62
N ILE A 153 15.94 -14.46 -30.18
CA ILE A 153 15.12 -13.37 -30.77
C ILE A 153 14.32 -13.80 -32.02
N ASP A 154 14.69 -14.92 -32.65
CA ASP A 154 13.95 -15.52 -33.77
C ASP A 154 12.91 -16.57 -33.35
N LEU A 155 12.77 -16.84 -32.04
CA LEU A 155 11.89 -17.87 -31.49
C LEU A 155 10.76 -17.30 -30.60
N GLN A 156 10.90 -16.07 -30.10
CA GLN A 156 9.83 -15.42 -29.34
C GLN A 156 8.90 -14.65 -30.26
N GLN A 157 7.63 -15.03 -30.26
CA GLN A 157 6.53 -14.28 -30.87
C GLN A 157 6.29 -12.98 -30.11
N VAL A 158 5.74 -11.97 -30.78
CA VAL A 158 5.27 -10.71 -30.19
C VAL A 158 3.89 -10.34 -30.75
N GLN A 159 3.07 -9.68 -29.96
CA GLN A 159 1.70 -9.27 -30.30
C GLN A 159 1.61 -7.78 -30.65
N ASP A 160 0.43 -7.34 -31.06
CA ASP A 160 0.14 -5.92 -31.32
C ASP A 160 0.09 -5.19 -29.97
N ASP A 161 0.71 -4.00 -29.92
CA ASP A 161 0.94 -3.14 -28.76
C ASP A 161 1.98 -3.63 -27.71
N ASP A 162 2.69 -4.75 -27.93
CA ASP A 162 3.77 -5.24 -27.03
C ASP A 162 4.90 -4.19 -26.81
N SER A 163 5.50 -4.20 -25.61
CA SER A 163 6.70 -3.44 -25.24
C SER A 163 7.98 -4.28 -25.27
N LEU A 164 8.97 -3.83 -26.04
CA LEU A 164 10.28 -4.47 -26.20
C LEU A 164 11.42 -3.58 -25.70
N VAL A 165 12.02 -3.93 -24.55
CA VAL A 165 13.19 -3.22 -24.01
C VAL A 165 14.45 -4.05 -24.25
N PHE A 166 15.37 -3.57 -25.08
CA PHE A 166 16.69 -4.17 -25.31
C PHE A 166 17.72 -3.48 -24.42
N TYR A 167 18.63 -4.22 -23.81
CA TYR A 167 19.59 -3.66 -22.85
C TYR A 167 20.90 -4.45 -22.78
N THR A 168 21.98 -3.80 -22.34
CA THR A 168 23.30 -4.44 -22.14
C THR A 168 23.53 -4.86 -20.69
N SER A 169 23.96 -6.11 -20.43
CA SER A 169 24.27 -6.59 -19.06
C SER A 169 25.39 -7.65 -19.00
N ASP A 170 25.68 -8.18 -17.80
CA ASP A 170 26.84 -9.01 -17.45
C ASP A 170 26.53 -10.47 -17.00
N PHE A 171 25.28 -10.93 -17.20
CA PHE A 171 24.67 -12.17 -16.69
C PHE A 171 24.10 -12.06 -15.27
N THR A 172 24.18 -10.90 -14.63
CA THR A 172 22.99 -10.42 -13.93
C THR A 172 21.87 -10.17 -14.95
N PHE A 173 20.62 -10.39 -14.53
CA PHE A 173 19.43 -9.87 -15.22
C PHE A 173 18.95 -8.69 -14.37
N PRO A 174 19.40 -7.46 -14.64
CA PRO A 174 18.91 -6.29 -13.91
C PRO A 174 17.41 -6.16 -14.16
N SER A 175 16.65 -5.91 -13.10
CA SER A 175 15.22 -5.68 -13.22
C SER A 175 14.93 -4.41 -14.02
N LEU A 176 13.86 -4.45 -14.83
CA LEU A 176 13.32 -3.25 -15.44
C LEU A 176 12.89 -2.28 -14.35
N SER A 177 13.21 -0.98 -14.49
CA SER A 177 12.75 0.03 -13.53
C SER A 177 11.79 1.03 -14.18
N ILE A 178 10.87 1.54 -13.35
CA ILE A 178 9.95 2.63 -13.68
C ILE A 178 9.99 3.67 -12.56
N ILE A 179 9.68 4.92 -12.88
CA ILE A 179 9.62 6.01 -11.92
C ILE A 179 8.24 6.68 -11.99
N GLU A 180 7.54 6.67 -10.86
CA GLU A 180 6.27 7.35 -10.68
C GLU A 180 6.48 8.69 -9.97
N VAL A 181 5.67 9.68 -10.35
CA VAL A 181 5.62 10.99 -9.67
C VAL A 181 4.25 11.13 -9.04
N SER A 182 4.18 11.55 -7.77
CA SER A 182 2.89 11.66 -7.05
C SER A 182 1.91 12.69 -7.65
N SER A 183 2.41 13.58 -8.52
CA SER A 183 1.65 14.48 -9.38
C SER A 183 2.50 14.87 -10.60
N THR A 184 1.86 15.20 -11.73
CA THR A 184 2.56 15.86 -12.86
C THR A 184 2.67 17.39 -12.68
N THR A 185 2.01 17.96 -11.67
CA THR A 185 2.13 19.37 -11.30
C THR A 185 2.11 19.58 -9.79
N PHE A 186 3.09 20.34 -9.28
CA PHE A 186 3.23 20.73 -7.88
C PHE A 186 3.14 22.26 -7.72
N ASN A 187 2.75 22.72 -6.53
CA ASN A 187 2.83 24.13 -6.17
C ASN A 187 4.24 24.47 -5.66
N TYR A 188 4.68 25.71 -5.87
CA TYR A 188 5.97 26.20 -5.36
C TYR A 188 6.14 25.91 -3.86
N GLY A 189 7.29 25.36 -3.48
CA GLY A 189 7.61 25.02 -2.10
C GLY A 189 6.86 23.81 -1.52
N ALA A 190 6.00 23.13 -2.28
CA ALA A 190 5.45 21.84 -1.87
C ALA A 190 6.51 20.73 -1.99
N THR A 191 6.50 19.78 -1.06
CA THR A 191 7.29 18.55 -1.17
C THR A 191 6.81 17.75 -2.38
N THR A 192 7.72 17.50 -3.31
CA THR A 192 7.54 16.57 -4.42
C THR A 192 8.06 15.21 -4.00
N THR A 193 7.25 14.17 -4.14
CA THR A 193 7.62 12.78 -3.86
C THR A 193 7.67 12.00 -5.16
N LEU A 194 8.86 11.50 -5.48
CA LEU A 194 9.14 10.56 -6.56
C LEU A 194 9.25 9.15 -5.97
N GLN A 195 8.71 8.16 -6.64
CA GLN A 195 8.77 6.76 -6.23
C GLN A 195 9.44 5.94 -7.33
N GLY A 196 10.58 5.31 -7.01
CA GLY A 196 11.20 4.34 -7.90
C GLY A 196 10.66 2.94 -7.65
N TYR A 197 10.42 2.20 -8.73
CA TYR A 197 10.07 0.78 -8.70
C TYR A 197 10.96 -0.04 -9.64
N TYR A 198 11.09 -1.34 -9.35
CA TYR A 198 11.69 -2.35 -10.22
C TYR A 198 10.75 -3.55 -10.40
N TRP A 199 10.78 -4.19 -11.56
CA TRP A 199 10.03 -5.41 -11.85
C TRP A 199 10.71 -6.63 -11.21
N ASP A 200 10.09 -7.22 -10.19
CA ASP A 200 10.63 -8.43 -9.57
C ASP A 200 10.16 -9.68 -10.33
N THR A 201 11.10 -10.41 -10.92
CA THR A 201 10.86 -11.60 -11.75
C THR A 201 10.42 -12.83 -10.94
N HIS A 202 10.42 -12.75 -9.61
CA HIS A 202 9.88 -13.80 -8.74
C HIS A 202 8.39 -13.56 -8.44
N THR A 203 8.00 -12.31 -8.13
CA THR A 203 6.61 -11.97 -7.78
C THR A 203 5.76 -11.55 -8.97
N PHE A 204 6.38 -11.23 -10.12
CA PHE A 204 5.74 -10.65 -11.31
C PHE A 204 4.96 -9.37 -10.97
N THR A 205 5.59 -8.51 -10.16
CA THR A 205 5.05 -7.21 -9.74
C THR A 205 6.16 -6.18 -9.59
N TYR A 206 5.80 -4.90 -9.71
CA TYR A 206 6.68 -3.79 -9.39
C TYR A 206 6.87 -3.66 -7.86
N GLN A 207 8.13 -3.66 -7.43
CA GLN A 207 8.58 -3.53 -6.05
C GLN A 207 9.39 -2.23 -5.88
N PRO A 208 9.35 -1.54 -4.72
CA PRO A 208 10.13 -0.31 -4.52
C PRO A 208 11.63 -0.53 -4.71
N VAL A 209 12.34 0.42 -5.33
CA VAL A 209 13.81 0.35 -5.43
C VAL A 209 14.48 0.41 -4.06
N ALA A 210 15.66 -0.20 -3.94
CA ALA A 210 16.39 -0.31 -2.67
C ALA A 210 16.87 1.04 -2.13
N GLU A 211 17.09 1.12 -0.81
CA GLU A 211 17.73 2.28 -0.16
C GLU A 211 19.06 2.62 -0.83
N GLY A 212 19.28 3.89 -1.13
CA GLY A 212 20.49 4.39 -1.78
C GLY A 212 20.50 4.30 -3.31
N THR A 213 19.47 3.72 -3.95
CA THR A 213 19.34 3.69 -5.42
C THR A 213 19.44 5.10 -6.01
N GLN A 214 20.24 5.28 -7.05
CA GLN A 214 20.46 6.57 -7.70
C GLN A 214 19.36 6.92 -8.72
N LEU A 215 18.66 8.01 -8.44
CA LEU A 215 17.74 8.69 -9.34
C LEU A 215 18.38 10.00 -9.81
N THR A 216 18.22 10.34 -11.09
CA THR A 216 18.68 11.61 -11.66
C THR A 216 17.47 12.51 -11.91
N ILE A 217 17.53 13.78 -11.50
CA ILE A 217 16.53 14.82 -11.76
C ILE A 217 17.23 16.02 -12.40
N GLU A 218 16.89 16.36 -13.64
CA GLU A 218 17.57 17.41 -14.45
C GLU A 218 19.12 17.32 -14.47
N GLY A 219 19.67 16.11 -14.29
CA GLY A 219 21.11 15.84 -14.28
C GLY A 219 21.76 15.79 -12.90
N GLU A 220 21.07 16.21 -11.83
CA GLU A 220 21.55 16.09 -10.44
C GLU A 220 21.12 14.75 -9.83
N ILE A 221 21.97 14.16 -8.98
CA ILE A 221 21.78 12.82 -8.42
C ILE A 221 21.15 12.87 -7.02
N TYR A 222 20.08 12.11 -6.85
CA TYR A 222 19.34 11.90 -5.61
C TYR A 222 19.37 10.41 -5.25
N THR A 223 19.29 10.09 -3.95
CA THR A 223 19.32 8.72 -3.44
C THR A 223 17.98 8.33 -2.83
N ALA A 224 17.42 7.19 -3.23
CA ALA A 224 16.17 6.68 -2.70
C ALA A 224 16.25 6.33 -1.20
N SER A 225 15.13 6.52 -0.50
CA SER A 225 14.90 6.13 0.88
C SER A 225 14.73 4.61 1.05
N VAL A 226 14.54 4.14 2.28
CA VAL A 226 14.15 2.75 2.61
C VAL A 226 12.83 2.29 1.95
N SER A 227 11.99 3.21 1.49
CA SER A 227 10.75 2.90 0.76
C SER A 227 10.86 3.17 -0.75
N GLY A 228 12.06 3.36 -1.29
CA GLY A 228 12.28 3.66 -2.72
C GLY A 228 11.88 5.08 -3.13
N THR A 229 11.58 5.98 -2.18
CA THR A 229 11.15 7.35 -2.47
C THR A 229 12.33 8.34 -2.50
N VAL A 230 12.21 9.35 -3.35
CA VAL A 230 12.99 10.59 -3.25
C VAL A 230 12.02 11.73 -2.97
N GLU A 231 12.25 12.45 -1.87
CA GLU A 231 11.46 13.63 -1.51
C GLU A 231 12.32 14.89 -1.56
N GLY A 232 11.76 15.97 -2.08
CA GLY A 232 12.45 17.25 -2.17
C GLY A 232 11.51 18.42 -2.48
N THR A 233 11.94 19.62 -2.11
CA THR A 233 11.34 20.86 -2.60
C THR A 233 12.15 21.35 -3.79
N PHE A 234 11.44 21.74 -4.85
CA PHE A 234 12.01 22.19 -6.12
C PHE A 234 11.59 23.64 -6.39
N ASN A 235 12.40 24.36 -7.17
CA ASN A 235 12.06 25.71 -7.62
C ASN A 235 10.97 25.65 -8.69
N SER A 236 10.36 26.77 -9.05
CA SER A 236 9.42 26.82 -10.19
C SER A 236 10.11 26.48 -11.52
N GLY A 237 9.59 25.51 -12.26
CA GLY A 237 10.20 25.02 -13.50
C GLY A 237 9.59 23.69 -14.00
N GLU A 238 10.04 23.24 -15.15
CA GLU A 238 9.79 21.88 -15.66
C GLU A 238 10.98 20.99 -15.29
N TYR A 239 10.71 19.75 -14.88
CA TYR A 239 11.70 18.80 -14.39
C TYR A 239 11.49 17.40 -14.98
N THR A 240 12.58 16.72 -15.30
CA THR A 240 12.61 15.35 -15.79
C THR A 240 13.36 14.45 -14.81
N ALA A 241 12.74 13.35 -14.38
CA ALA A 241 13.32 12.37 -13.47
C ALA A 241 13.48 10.99 -14.13
N GLN A 242 14.54 10.27 -13.79
CA GLN A 242 14.89 8.95 -14.34
C GLN A 242 15.69 8.13 -13.32
N ILE A 243 15.45 6.81 -13.19
CA ILE A 243 16.32 5.91 -12.44
C ILE A 243 17.55 5.62 -13.28
N THR A 244 18.74 5.90 -12.73
CA THR A 244 20.02 5.82 -13.45
C THR A 244 21.03 4.88 -12.81
N ASP A 245 20.67 4.23 -11.70
CA ASP A 245 21.50 3.25 -11.01
C ASP A 245 21.77 2.01 -11.86
N THR A 246 23.04 1.59 -11.95
CA THR A 246 23.46 0.43 -12.75
C THR A 246 22.96 -0.92 -12.24
N SER A 247 22.33 -0.96 -11.05
CA SER A 247 21.69 -2.15 -10.49
C SER A 247 20.38 -2.53 -11.20
N TYR A 248 19.82 -1.60 -11.99
CA TYR A 248 18.55 -1.73 -12.69
C TYR A 248 18.70 -1.38 -14.18
N ILE A 249 17.75 -1.81 -15.02
CA ILE A 249 17.61 -1.22 -16.36
C ILE A 249 17.05 0.18 -16.17
N ARG A 250 17.71 1.17 -16.77
CA ARG A 250 17.33 2.59 -16.75
C ARG A 250 15.83 2.77 -17.05
N SER A 251 15.14 3.57 -16.23
CA SER A 251 13.71 3.82 -16.41
C SER A 251 13.43 4.70 -17.62
N GLU A 252 12.17 4.80 -18.01
CA GLU A 252 11.71 5.88 -18.88
C GLU A 252 11.82 7.23 -18.14
N LYS A 253 11.77 8.32 -18.90
CA LYS A 253 11.84 9.69 -18.37
C LYS A 253 10.45 10.19 -18.01
N ASN A 254 10.21 10.42 -16.73
CA ASN A 254 8.94 10.99 -16.26
C ASN A 254 9.11 12.48 -15.94
N SER A 255 8.13 13.31 -16.33
CA SER A 255 8.24 14.77 -16.28
C SER A 255 7.17 15.39 -15.37
N PHE A 256 7.57 16.39 -14.58
CA PHE A 256 6.68 17.13 -13.69
C PHE A 256 6.97 18.64 -13.74
N VAL A 257 5.96 19.44 -13.40
CA VAL A 257 6.04 20.90 -13.38
C VAL A 257 5.87 21.41 -11.95
N VAL A 258 6.68 22.39 -11.56
CA VAL A 258 6.48 23.15 -10.32
C VAL A 258 6.04 24.55 -10.70
N ASN A 259 4.85 24.94 -10.23
CA ASN A 259 4.25 26.24 -10.50
C ASN A 259 5.12 27.40 -9.95
N GLU A 260 4.94 28.61 -10.50
CA GLU A 260 5.51 29.84 -9.93
C GLU A 260 5.00 30.10 -8.49
N ALA A 261 5.80 30.83 -7.71
CA ALA A 261 5.44 31.20 -6.35
C ALA A 261 4.19 32.10 -6.32
N PRO A 262 3.17 31.81 -5.48
CA PRO A 262 2.02 32.69 -5.33
C PRO A 262 2.44 34.05 -4.72
N GLN A 263 2.18 35.15 -5.43
CA GLN A 263 2.48 36.51 -4.96
C GLN A 263 1.51 37.01 -3.89
N SER A 264 0.33 36.39 -3.78
CA SER A 264 -0.69 36.68 -2.77
C SER A 264 -1.60 35.49 -2.47
N ALA A 265 -2.11 35.39 -1.24
CA ALA A 265 -3.10 34.38 -0.85
C ALA A 265 -4.06 34.88 0.25
N THR A 266 -5.31 34.43 0.19
CA THR A 266 -6.28 34.59 1.28
C THR A 266 -5.97 33.57 2.38
N VAL A 267 -5.56 33.98 3.59
CA VAL A 267 -5.28 33.05 4.71
C VAL A 267 -6.04 33.42 5.97
N ARG A 268 -6.28 32.45 6.86
CA ARG A 268 -6.83 32.69 8.20
C ARG A 268 -5.71 32.71 9.24
N ILE A 269 -5.82 33.62 10.21
CA ILE A 269 -4.86 33.81 11.30
C ILE A 269 -5.61 33.80 12.63
N GLU A 270 -5.16 32.97 13.55
CA GLU A 270 -5.62 32.90 14.94
C GLU A 270 -4.45 33.14 15.91
N LEU A 271 -4.64 34.04 16.88
CA LEU A 271 -3.71 34.21 18.02
C LEU A 271 -4.46 33.94 19.32
N LEU A 272 -4.05 32.91 20.05
CA LEU A 272 -4.75 32.33 21.19
C LEU A 272 -3.93 32.45 22.49
N THR A 273 -4.59 32.75 23.60
CA THR A 273 -3.98 32.86 24.95
C THR A 273 -4.97 32.26 25.98
N PRO A 274 -4.58 32.01 27.26
CA PRO A 274 -5.49 31.42 28.24
C PRO A 274 -6.77 32.25 28.48
N ASP A 275 -6.66 33.58 28.39
CA ASP A 275 -7.73 34.52 28.73
C ASP A 275 -8.50 35.06 27.51
N GLU A 276 -7.84 35.18 26.34
CA GLU A 276 -8.41 35.81 25.15
C GLU A 276 -7.85 35.28 23.81
N LYS A 277 -8.72 35.20 22.79
CA LYS A 277 -8.33 35.12 21.38
C LYS A 277 -8.04 36.56 20.90
N ILE A 278 -6.76 36.89 20.70
CA ILE A 278 -6.28 38.23 20.30
C ILE A 278 -6.70 38.53 18.85
N VAL A 279 -6.58 37.54 17.97
CA VAL A 279 -6.89 37.64 16.55
C VAL A 279 -7.72 36.43 16.12
N ASP A 280 -8.77 36.69 15.36
CA ASP A 280 -9.43 35.75 14.46
C ASP A 280 -9.74 36.53 13.18
N THR A 281 -9.00 36.29 12.10
CA THR A 281 -9.18 37.09 10.89
C THR A 281 -8.82 36.33 9.62
N THR A 282 -9.42 36.73 8.51
CA THR A 282 -9.09 36.24 7.17
C THR A 282 -8.61 37.42 6.34
N LEU A 283 -7.43 37.28 5.75
CA LEU A 283 -6.62 38.37 5.21
C LEU A 283 -6.05 37.96 3.85
N GLU A 284 -6.12 38.87 2.87
CA GLU A 284 -5.29 38.79 1.67
C GLU A 284 -3.86 39.22 2.05
N VAL A 285 -2.94 38.27 2.04
CA VAL A 285 -1.51 38.49 2.36
C VAL A 285 -0.74 38.54 1.05
N THR A 286 0.13 39.53 0.89
CA THR A 286 1.13 39.58 -0.18
C THR A 286 2.51 39.12 0.31
N GLU A 287 3.40 38.76 -0.62
CA GLU A 287 4.80 38.51 -0.30
C GLU A 287 5.49 39.66 0.46
N CYS A 288 6.49 39.33 1.28
CA CYS A 288 7.28 40.31 2.03
C CYS A 288 8.73 39.83 2.22
N PRO A 289 9.68 40.71 2.63
CA PRO A 289 11.07 40.34 2.83
C PRO A 289 11.24 39.22 3.86
N GLU A 290 12.03 38.20 3.49
CA GLU A 290 12.30 37.03 4.35
C GLU A 290 13.04 37.37 5.64
N LEU A 291 13.84 38.43 5.61
CA LEU A 291 14.57 39.02 6.73
C LEU A 291 14.44 40.55 6.67
N PRO A 292 14.65 41.31 7.77
CA PRO A 292 14.39 42.76 7.83
C PRO A 292 15.09 43.64 6.79
N ASP A 293 16.19 43.16 6.17
CA ASP A 293 16.93 43.84 5.11
C ASP A 293 17.05 42.99 3.81
N SER A 294 16.22 41.95 3.64
CA SER A 294 16.30 41.07 2.46
C SER A 294 15.75 41.72 1.18
N THR A 295 16.41 41.46 0.05
CA THR A 295 15.85 41.73 -1.29
C THR A 295 15.00 40.57 -1.82
N THR A 296 15.07 39.39 -1.18
CA THR A 296 14.21 38.24 -1.51
C THR A 296 12.90 38.38 -0.75
N THR A 297 11.80 38.29 -1.49
CA THR A 297 10.43 38.27 -0.97
C THR A 297 9.83 36.89 -1.18
N THR A 298 9.07 36.40 -0.20
CA THR A 298 8.25 35.20 -0.33
C THR A 298 6.91 35.39 0.39
N LEU A 299 5.91 34.62 0.01
CA LEU A 299 4.61 34.60 0.68
C LEU A 299 4.62 33.56 1.82
N ASN A 300 4.91 34.03 3.03
CA ASN A 300 5.17 33.16 4.19
C ASN A 300 4.39 33.58 5.47
N ALA A 301 4.42 32.75 6.50
CA ALA A 301 3.70 32.95 7.76
C ALA A 301 4.10 34.24 8.52
N LYS A 302 5.36 34.68 8.43
CA LYS A 302 5.80 36.00 8.93
C LYS A 302 5.05 37.12 8.20
N CYS A 303 4.98 37.07 6.87
CA CYS A 303 4.29 38.09 6.08
C CYS A 303 2.80 38.21 6.44
N ALA A 304 2.15 37.09 6.73
CA ALA A 304 0.76 37.07 7.18
C ALA A 304 0.58 37.79 8.53
N LEU A 305 1.49 37.56 9.48
CA LEU A 305 1.46 38.18 10.80
C LEU A 305 1.81 39.68 10.76
N GLU A 306 2.79 40.08 9.95
CA GLU A 306 3.16 41.48 9.77
C GLU A 306 2.09 42.31 9.03
N GLN A 307 1.19 41.65 8.29
CA GLN A 307 0.02 42.26 7.63
C GLN A 307 -1.26 42.15 8.48
N ALA A 308 -1.23 41.41 9.60
CA ALA A 308 -2.34 41.37 10.55
C ALA A 308 -2.41 42.66 11.40
N ILE A 309 -3.63 43.10 11.71
CA ILE A 309 -3.90 44.46 12.20
C ILE A 309 -3.35 44.70 13.62
N ASP A 310 -2.61 45.80 13.77
CA ASP A 310 -2.13 46.39 15.04
C ASP A 310 -1.36 45.46 16.00
N LEU A 311 -0.71 44.41 15.48
CA LEU A 311 0.17 43.54 16.25
C LEU A 311 1.55 44.18 16.46
N ASN A 312 1.90 44.48 17.72
CA ASN A 312 3.27 44.81 18.11
C ASN A 312 4.09 43.51 18.23
N LEU A 313 4.57 43.01 17.10
CA LEU A 313 5.40 41.81 16.99
C LEU A 313 6.85 42.08 17.41
N ASP A 314 7.46 41.11 18.08
CA ASP A 314 8.90 41.03 18.33
C ASP A 314 9.43 39.69 17.80
N TRP A 315 10.58 39.70 17.14
CA TRP A 315 11.11 38.56 16.37
C TRP A 315 12.51 38.16 16.84
N SER A 316 12.68 36.87 17.16
CA SER A 316 14.01 36.26 17.30
C SER A 316 14.52 35.80 15.93
N ILE A 317 15.78 36.10 15.61
CA ILE A 317 16.43 35.70 14.35
C ILE A 317 17.63 34.81 14.67
N TYR A 318 17.65 33.60 14.11
CA TYR A 318 18.73 32.63 14.26
C TYR A 318 19.23 32.19 12.88
N GLY A 319 20.32 32.80 12.42
CA GLY A 319 20.78 32.63 11.03
C GLY A 319 19.78 33.24 10.06
N GLU A 320 19.19 32.40 9.20
CA GLU A 320 18.18 32.77 8.21
C GLU A 320 16.74 32.52 8.70
N SER A 321 16.56 31.93 9.88
CA SER A 321 15.25 31.55 10.43
C SER A 321 14.71 32.60 11.41
N MET A 322 13.45 33.02 11.23
CA MET A 322 12.74 33.94 12.13
C MET A 322 11.62 33.25 12.92
N PHE A 323 11.62 33.48 14.23
CA PHE A 323 10.66 32.92 15.18
C PHE A 323 10.00 34.04 15.98
N LEU A 324 8.69 33.94 16.20
CA LEU A 324 7.94 34.94 16.96
C LEU A 324 8.35 34.89 18.43
N ASN A 325 8.89 36.00 18.94
CA ASN A 325 9.32 36.12 20.34
C ASN A 325 8.15 36.59 21.22
N ALA A 326 7.50 37.69 20.83
CA ALA A 326 6.43 38.30 21.63
C ALA A 326 5.37 39.00 20.78
N VAL A 327 4.18 39.18 21.37
CA VAL A 327 3.07 39.95 20.79
C VAL A 327 2.52 40.91 21.85
N GLY A 328 2.79 42.20 21.68
CA GLY A 328 2.31 43.27 22.58
C GLY A 328 2.77 43.08 24.03
N LYS A 329 1.86 42.59 24.89
CA LYS A 329 2.11 42.31 26.31
C LYS A 329 2.59 40.87 26.59
N TYR A 330 2.49 39.97 25.61
CA TYR A 330 2.78 38.54 25.75
C TYR A 330 4.23 38.25 25.35
N VAL A 331 5.11 38.25 26.36
CA VAL A 331 6.56 38.02 26.29
C VAL A 331 6.92 36.70 26.99
N PRO A 332 7.92 35.93 26.52
CA PRO A 332 8.12 34.57 26.99
C PRO A 332 8.68 34.50 28.43
N ASP A 333 8.09 33.62 29.23
CA ASP A 333 8.60 33.20 30.54
C ASP A 333 8.76 31.66 30.57
N TYR A 334 9.97 31.22 30.22
CA TYR A 334 10.36 29.81 30.22
C TYR A 334 10.35 29.16 31.63
N ALA A 335 10.28 29.93 32.72
CA ALA A 335 10.15 29.39 34.07
C ALA A 335 8.68 29.15 34.47
N ALA A 336 7.74 29.78 33.77
CA ALA A 336 6.29 29.58 33.90
C ALA A 336 5.68 28.77 32.74
N SER A 337 6.50 28.22 31.84
CA SER A 337 6.11 27.55 30.60
C SER A 337 5.26 28.40 29.64
N LEU A 338 5.49 29.72 29.63
CA LEU A 338 4.76 30.65 28.76
C LEU A 338 5.64 31.06 27.56
N TRP A 339 5.27 30.62 26.36
CA TRP A 339 5.88 31.03 25.09
C TRP A 339 4.85 30.91 23.95
N TRP A 340 5.17 31.46 22.77
CA TRP A 340 4.38 31.30 21.56
C TRP A 340 4.74 29.99 20.84
N SER A 341 3.76 29.10 20.69
CA SER A 341 3.82 27.90 19.86
C SER A 341 3.15 28.17 18.51
N PHE A 342 3.74 27.68 17.41
CA PHE A 342 3.24 27.85 16.05
C PHE A 342 2.65 26.55 15.52
N TYR A 343 1.39 26.61 15.12
CA TYR A 343 0.69 25.54 14.41
C TYR A 343 0.26 26.04 13.02
N TYR A 344 0.32 25.15 12.04
CA TYR A 344 -0.01 25.40 10.66
C TYR A 344 -0.96 24.31 10.16
N LYS A 345 -1.96 24.73 9.37
CA LYS A 345 -2.87 23.82 8.67
C LYS A 345 -2.97 24.27 7.22
N PRO A 346 -2.40 23.51 6.26
CA PRO A 346 -2.70 23.73 4.86
C PRO A 346 -4.15 23.30 4.57
N THR A 347 -4.76 23.84 3.52
CA THR A 347 -6.12 23.48 3.07
C THR A 347 -6.39 21.97 2.93
N THR A 348 -5.35 21.17 2.68
CA THR A 348 -5.41 19.74 2.39
C THR A 348 -5.09 18.81 3.58
N SER A 349 -4.62 19.31 4.73
CA SER A 349 -4.23 18.48 5.90
C SER A 349 -4.97 18.88 7.19
N THR A 350 -4.58 18.26 8.30
CA THR A 350 -4.98 18.63 9.66
C THR A 350 -4.13 19.79 10.21
N LEU A 351 -4.39 20.23 11.44
CA LEU A 351 -3.56 21.20 12.14
C LEU A 351 -2.36 20.48 12.77
N GLU A 352 -1.16 20.97 12.50
CA GLU A 352 0.10 20.37 12.95
C GLU A 352 1.04 21.46 13.50
N TYR A 353 1.86 21.11 14.49
CA TYR A 353 2.91 21.98 15.02
C TYR A 353 3.96 22.23 13.94
N ALA A 354 4.26 23.49 13.66
CA ALA A 354 5.15 23.87 12.59
C ALA A 354 6.62 23.85 13.05
N ILE A 355 7.38 22.90 12.51
CA ILE A 355 8.83 22.77 12.73
C ILE A 355 9.68 23.73 11.88
N THR A 356 9.03 24.47 10.96
CA THR A 356 9.61 25.48 10.08
C THR A 356 9.62 26.86 10.73
N ALA A 357 10.60 27.70 10.40
CA ALA A 357 10.59 29.10 10.82
C ALA A 357 9.49 29.88 10.09
N MET A 358 8.96 30.95 10.69
CA MET A 358 7.75 31.62 10.16
C MET A 358 8.02 32.35 8.83
N ASN A 359 9.26 32.76 8.58
CA ASN A 359 9.69 33.31 7.29
C ASN A 359 9.99 32.23 6.23
N GLN A 360 10.05 30.96 6.61
CA GLN A 360 10.33 29.81 5.73
C GLN A 360 9.06 29.00 5.44
N GLN A 361 8.02 29.10 6.28
CA GLN A 361 6.72 28.48 6.04
C GLN A 361 5.94 29.24 4.96
N VAL A 362 6.03 28.77 3.71
CA VAL A 362 5.25 29.25 2.55
C VAL A 362 3.75 29.02 2.77
N LEU A 363 2.91 29.91 2.23
CA LEU A 363 1.45 29.87 2.34
C LEU A 363 0.75 29.75 0.98
N GLN A 364 -0.45 29.16 1.00
CA GLN A 364 -1.40 29.05 -0.11
C GLN A 364 -2.79 29.55 0.32
N SER A 365 -3.69 29.72 -0.64
CA SER A 365 -5.01 30.33 -0.37
C SER A 365 -5.95 29.34 0.33
N GLY A 366 -6.44 29.72 1.50
CA GLY A 366 -7.31 28.95 2.38
C GLY A 366 -6.61 28.36 3.61
N ASP A 367 -5.29 28.52 3.72
CA ASP A 367 -4.51 27.97 4.85
C ASP A 367 -4.80 28.70 6.17
N LEU A 368 -4.55 28.01 7.28
CA LEU A 368 -4.75 28.51 8.65
C LEU A 368 -3.42 28.51 9.42
N ILE A 369 -3.08 29.69 9.95
CA ILE A 369 -2.01 29.92 10.92
C ILE A 369 -2.65 30.02 12.31
N THR A 370 -2.29 29.14 13.24
CA THR A 370 -2.73 29.21 14.64
C THR A 370 -1.51 29.37 15.54
N LEU A 371 -1.45 30.48 16.26
CA LEU A 371 -0.46 30.76 17.30
C LEU A 371 -1.09 30.61 18.68
N THR A 372 -0.43 29.90 19.58
CA THR A 372 -0.91 29.74 20.98
C THR A 372 0.15 30.19 21.98
N TYR A 373 -0.27 30.91 23.02
CA TYR A 373 0.63 31.41 24.08
C TYR A 373 0.40 30.66 25.39
N GLY A 374 1.33 29.79 25.79
CA GLY A 374 1.26 29.05 27.05
C GLY A 374 0.03 28.12 27.21
N VAL A 375 -0.62 27.76 26.09
CA VAL A 375 -1.74 26.81 26.00
C VAL A 375 -1.60 25.97 24.73
N GLN A 376 -2.18 24.77 24.72
CA GLN A 376 -2.18 23.88 23.55
C GLN A 376 -3.55 23.91 22.82
N PRO A 377 -3.56 23.73 21.49
CA PRO A 377 -4.81 23.66 20.72
C PRO A 377 -5.54 22.33 20.94
N LEU A 378 -6.87 22.42 20.94
CA LEU A 378 -7.80 21.29 20.87
C LEU A 378 -8.32 21.13 19.44
N ARG A 379 -8.32 19.88 18.94
CA ARG A 379 -8.94 19.48 17.67
C ARG A 379 -10.28 18.83 17.95
N ILE A 380 -11.31 19.25 17.22
CA ILE A 380 -12.66 18.67 17.30
C ILE A 380 -12.97 17.96 15.99
N GLU A 381 -13.52 16.75 16.08
CA GLU A 381 -14.06 16.00 14.96
C GLU A 381 -15.51 15.57 15.25
N THR A 382 -16.30 15.34 14.21
CA THR A 382 -17.66 14.81 14.35
C THR A 382 -18.01 13.97 13.14
N VAL A 383 -18.75 12.88 13.37
CA VAL A 383 -19.18 11.96 12.29
C VAL A 383 -20.08 12.68 11.29
N THR A 384 -20.94 13.60 11.76
CA THR A 384 -21.77 14.46 10.90
C THR A 384 -22.07 15.81 11.57
N THR A 385 -22.18 16.87 10.76
CA THR A 385 -22.68 18.19 11.21
C THR A 385 -24.20 18.36 11.00
N THR A 386 -24.91 17.35 10.48
CA THR A 386 -26.36 17.36 10.30
C THR A 386 -26.95 16.02 10.73
N VAL A 387 -27.89 16.05 11.68
CA VAL A 387 -28.40 14.85 12.39
C VAL A 387 -29.93 14.86 12.45
N GLN A 388 -30.58 13.70 12.45
CA GLN A 388 -32.03 13.60 12.62
C GLN A 388 -32.43 13.79 14.09
N THR A 389 -33.57 14.42 14.38
CA THR A 389 -34.06 14.50 15.76
C THR A 389 -34.29 13.11 16.36
N SER A 390 -33.82 12.92 17.60
CA SER A 390 -33.76 11.66 18.36
C SER A 390 -32.68 10.65 17.91
N ALA A 391 -31.87 10.96 16.89
CA ALA A 391 -30.63 10.23 16.64
C ALA A 391 -29.48 10.79 17.50
N THR A 392 -28.49 9.95 17.81
CA THR A 392 -27.27 10.35 18.52
C THR A 392 -26.34 11.13 17.58
N ALA A 393 -25.83 12.26 18.07
CA ALA A 393 -24.68 12.94 17.50
C ALA A 393 -23.44 12.61 18.35
N THR A 394 -22.32 12.32 17.69
CA THR A 394 -21.07 11.93 18.33
C THR A 394 -19.96 12.90 17.90
N ILE A 395 -19.28 13.47 18.89
CA ILE A 395 -18.11 14.35 18.73
C ILE A 395 -16.91 13.64 19.36
N TYR A 396 -15.74 13.79 18.73
CA TYR A 396 -14.44 13.42 19.28
C TYR A 396 -13.64 14.69 19.55
N VAL A 397 -12.89 14.73 20.66
CA VAL A 397 -12.00 15.86 20.97
C VAL A 397 -10.60 15.33 21.26
N TYR A 398 -9.59 16.00 20.71
CA TYR A 398 -8.18 15.62 20.84
C TYR A 398 -7.30 16.79 21.30
N GLU A 399 -6.23 16.45 22.02
CA GLU A 399 -5.21 17.33 22.58
C GLU A 399 -3.91 17.23 21.78
N ALA A 400 -3.29 18.37 21.47
CA ALA A 400 -2.04 18.45 20.70
C ALA A 400 -0.79 18.26 21.56
N PHE A 401 -0.22 17.06 21.53
CA PHE A 401 1.09 16.79 22.13
C PHE A 401 2.20 16.90 21.06
N TYR A 402 3.33 17.55 21.37
CA TYR A 402 4.50 17.55 20.49
C TYR A 402 5.47 16.43 20.89
N ASP A 403 5.75 15.52 19.97
CA ASP A 403 6.71 14.44 20.16
C ASP A 403 8.11 14.85 19.66
N PHE A 404 9.04 14.97 20.60
CA PHE A 404 10.44 15.30 20.38
C PHE A 404 11.28 14.12 19.84
N GLU A 405 10.74 12.90 19.75
CA GLU A 405 11.41 11.76 19.10
C GLU A 405 11.07 11.62 17.61
N THR A 406 9.93 12.16 17.16
CA THR A 406 9.47 12.10 15.75
C THR A 406 9.26 13.46 15.08
N ASP A 407 9.49 14.57 15.79
CA ASP A 407 9.27 15.96 15.37
C ASP A 407 7.85 16.22 14.81
N LYS A 408 6.83 15.61 15.44
CA LYS A 408 5.43 15.62 14.99
C LYS A 408 4.44 15.94 16.10
N THR A 409 3.24 16.35 15.70
CA THR A 409 2.09 16.46 16.63
C THR A 409 1.37 15.13 16.72
N ILE A 410 1.33 14.57 17.94
CA ILE A 410 0.45 13.47 18.29
C ILE A 410 -0.85 14.07 18.83
N TRP A 411 -1.99 13.60 18.30
CA TRP A 411 -3.32 14.01 18.74
C TRP A 411 -3.93 12.92 19.62
N ILE A 412 -4.02 13.19 20.92
CA ILE A 412 -4.44 12.22 21.95
C ILE A 412 -5.89 12.53 22.38
N PRO A 413 -6.78 11.55 22.61
CA PRO A 413 -8.16 11.82 23.04
C PRO A 413 -8.24 12.65 24.34
N SER A 414 -9.22 13.56 24.40
CA SER A 414 -9.30 14.62 25.41
C SER A 414 -10.04 14.18 26.67
N GLU A 415 -9.33 13.49 27.57
CA GLU A 415 -9.82 13.14 28.90
C GLU A 415 -10.30 14.36 29.72
N ASN A 416 -11.38 14.17 30.50
CA ASN A 416 -11.85 15.10 31.53
C ASN A 416 -12.27 16.51 31.05
N ILE A 417 -12.43 16.74 29.74
CA ILE A 417 -12.85 18.04 29.20
C ILE A 417 -14.29 18.41 29.58
N LEU A 418 -14.49 19.64 30.07
CA LEU A 418 -15.82 20.20 30.30
C LEU A 418 -16.39 20.67 28.96
N TYR A 419 -17.59 20.25 28.61
CA TYR A 419 -18.31 20.74 27.43
C TYR A 419 -19.69 21.29 27.78
N GLY A 420 -20.19 22.20 26.96
CA GLY A 420 -21.48 22.87 27.15
C GLY A 420 -22.37 22.71 25.93
N LEU A 421 -23.53 22.07 26.11
CA LEU A 421 -24.58 22.02 25.08
C LEU A 421 -25.65 23.07 25.42
N ASN A 422 -25.80 24.10 24.57
CA ASN A 422 -26.85 25.12 24.71
C ASN A 422 -26.99 25.68 26.15
N ASN A 423 -25.86 26.05 26.78
CA ASN A 423 -25.71 26.53 28.17
C ASN A 423 -25.87 25.48 29.30
N GLY A 424 -25.78 24.18 29.02
CA GLY A 424 -25.71 23.12 30.03
C GLY A 424 -24.36 22.39 30.02
N SER A 425 -23.58 22.50 31.11
CA SER A 425 -22.24 21.89 31.23
C SER A 425 -22.28 20.38 31.56
N ARG A 426 -21.32 19.63 31.01
CA ARG A 426 -21.05 18.19 31.14
C ARG A 426 -19.53 17.95 31.11
N ILE A 427 -19.11 16.71 31.36
CA ILE A 427 -17.74 16.23 31.16
C ILE A 427 -17.80 15.14 30.08
N ALA A 428 -16.81 15.06 29.18
CA ALA A 428 -16.66 13.93 28.25
C ALA A 428 -16.40 12.60 29.00
N ASP A 429 -16.39 11.49 28.27
CA ASP A 429 -15.90 10.22 28.81
C ASP A 429 -14.36 10.12 28.78
N GLU A 430 -13.84 8.96 29.20
CA GLU A 430 -12.41 8.69 29.31
C GLU A 430 -11.73 8.53 27.93
N ASP A 431 -12.51 8.38 26.85
CA ASP A 431 -12.05 8.26 25.46
C ASP A 431 -12.18 9.59 24.67
N GLY A 432 -12.50 10.71 25.35
CA GLY A 432 -12.69 12.02 24.71
C GLY A 432 -13.93 12.10 23.80
N ILE A 433 -14.88 11.18 23.95
CA ILE A 433 -16.10 11.08 23.15
C ILE A 433 -17.24 11.83 23.84
N ILE A 434 -18.08 12.47 23.03
CA ILE A 434 -19.25 13.22 23.47
C ILE A 434 -20.46 12.79 22.64
N GLU A 435 -21.33 11.99 23.24
CA GLU A 435 -22.62 11.59 22.67
C GLU A 435 -23.79 12.43 23.22
N PHE A 436 -24.69 12.87 22.34
CA PHE A 436 -25.93 13.54 22.75
C PHE A 436 -27.07 13.38 21.74
N THR A 437 -28.30 13.56 22.21
CA THR A 437 -29.54 13.51 21.42
C THR A 437 -30.40 14.76 21.67
N THR A 438 -31.20 15.17 20.68
CA THR A 438 -32.26 16.19 20.87
C THR A 438 -33.55 15.76 20.19
N SER A 439 -34.67 15.96 20.87
CA SER A 439 -36.02 15.70 20.36
C SER A 439 -36.65 16.88 19.60
N THR A 440 -35.92 18.00 19.46
CA THR A 440 -36.37 19.20 18.74
C THR A 440 -35.36 19.66 17.68
N PRO A 441 -35.80 20.08 16.48
CA PRO A 441 -34.92 20.69 15.49
C PRO A 441 -34.25 21.97 15.99
N GLY A 442 -33.09 22.26 15.43
CA GLY A 442 -32.32 23.47 15.73
C GLY A 442 -30.83 23.26 15.53
N VAL A 443 -30.08 24.36 15.51
CA VAL A 443 -28.61 24.31 15.60
C VAL A 443 -28.24 24.18 17.07
N ILE A 444 -27.34 23.25 17.39
CA ILE A 444 -26.73 23.11 18.71
C ILE A 444 -25.30 23.65 18.63
N THR A 445 -24.98 24.61 19.49
CA THR A 445 -23.62 25.08 19.70
C THR A 445 -23.01 24.31 20.87
N VAL A 446 -21.84 23.74 20.64
CA VAL A 446 -21.05 23.03 21.64
C VAL A 446 -19.87 23.92 22.05
N SER A 447 -19.77 24.27 23.33
CA SER A 447 -18.60 24.93 23.91
C SER A 447 -17.69 23.90 24.59
N PHE A 448 -16.37 24.09 24.66
CA PHE A 448 -15.49 23.24 25.47
C PHE A 448 -14.56 24.10 26.35
N GLN A 449 -14.07 23.50 27.44
CA GLN A 449 -13.17 24.10 28.42
C GLN A 449 -12.34 23.00 29.09
N LYS A 450 -11.01 23.11 29.02
CA LYS A 450 -10.05 22.34 29.83
C LYS A 450 -8.92 23.30 30.23
N ASP A 451 -8.38 23.15 31.43
CA ASP A 451 -7.25 23.97 31.87
C ASP A 451 -6.02 23.67 30.97
N GLU A 452 -5.18 24.69 30.72
CA GLU A 452 -4.00 24.64 29.82
C GLU A 452 -4.30 24.41 28.31
N TYR A 453 -5.56 24.27 27.92
CA TYR A 453 -5.98 24.04 26.53
C TYR A 453 -6.97 25.09 25.99
N ILE A 454 -6.89 25.36 24.68
CA ILE A 454 -7.78 26.31 23.98
C ILE A 454 -8.22 25.76 22.62
N LEU A 455 -9.36 26.23 22.12
CA LEU A 455 -9.97 25.75 20.88
C LEU A 455 -9.50 26.58 19.68
N SER A 456 -8.98 25.90 18.66
CA SER A 456 -8.50 26.46 17.40
C SER A 456 -9.43 26.10 16.23
N GLY A 457 -9.58 27.01 15.28
CA GLY A 457 -10.35 26.81 14.06
C GLY A 457 -11.87 27.05 14.22
N ASP A 458 -12.66 26.33 13.40
CA ASP A 458 -14.11 26.46 13.33
C ASP A 458 -14.86 25.41 14.15
N TRP A 459 -15.91 25.85 14.82
CA TRP A 459 -16.77 25.03 15.66
C TRP A 459 -17.76 24.22 14.79
N PRO A 460 -17.92 22.90 15.02
CA PRO A 460 -18.95 22.12 14.33
C PRO A 460 -20.36 22.55 14.80
N LEU A 461 -21.05 23.34 13.97
CA LEU A 461 -22.45 23.70 14.17
C LEU A 461 -23.36 22.52 13.80
N ILE A 462 -23.64 21.65 14.78
CA ILE A 462 -24.45 20.45 14.55
C ILE A 462 -25.92 20.86 14.43
N THR A 463 -26.48 20.62 13.24
CA THR A 463 -27.84 21.02 12.85
C THR A 463 -28.79 19.83 12.91
N PHE A 464 -29.79 19.90 13.78
CA PHE A 464 -30.81 18.86 13.91
C PHE A 464 -32.05 19.18 13.09
N VAL A 465 -32.49 18.20 12.29
CA VAL A 465 -33.67 18.30 11.41
C VAL A 465 -34.75 17.30 11.81
N THR A 466 -36.02 17.70 11.73
CA THR A 466 -37.16 16.77 11.77
C THR A 466 -37.45 16.26 10.36
N SER A 467 -37.36 14.96 10.17
CA SER A 467 -38.07 14.26 9.10
C SER A 467 -39.54 14.06 9.49
N THR A 468 -40.46 14.56 8.67
CA THR A 468 -41.85 14.09 8.70
C THR A 468 -41.91 12.77 7.94
N ILE A 469 -42.04 11.65 8.66
CA ILE A 469 -42.28 10.34 8.04
C ILE A 469 -43.63 10.42 7.34
N ASP A 470 -43.63 10.32 6.01
CA ASP A 470 -44.85 10.15 5.23
C ASP A 470 -45.31 8.69 5.33
N SER A 471 -46.62 8.47 5.46
CA SER A 471 -47.16 7.17 5.84
C SER A 471 -48.35 6.77 4.96
N SER A 472 -48.14 5.81 4.06
CA SER A 472 -49.19 5.23 3.23
C SER A 472 -48.96 3.74 2.96
N ASP A 473 -49.85 2.92 3.50
CA ASP A 473 -50.12 1.50 3.19
C ASP A 473 -48.95 0.49 3.41
N ASP A 474 -49.19 -0.81 3.57
CA ASP A 474 -50.45 -1.55 3.54
C ASP A 474 -50.63 -2.44 4.81
N THR A 475 -51.64 -3.33 4.79
CA THR A 475 -52.36 -3.82 5.97
C THR A 475 -52.19 -5.31 6.27
N ASP A 476 -52.46 -5.63 7.54
CA ASP A 476 -52.51 -6.95 8.18
C ASP A 476 -53.04 -8.11 7.30
N THR A 477 -52.32 -9.24 7.32
CA THR A 477 -52.98 -10.56 7.40
C THR A 477 -52.14 -11.58 8.18
N GLN A 478 -52.61 -12.00 9.35
CA GLN A 478 -52.07 -13.18 10.04
C GLN A 478 -52.46 -14.51 9.38
N GLY A 479 -51.52 -15.47 9.34
CA GLY A 479 -51.76 -16.86 8.96
C GLY A 479 -50.82 -17.80 9.71
N ASN A 480 -51.39 -18.75 10.47
CA ASN A 480 -50.68 -19.64 11.37
C ASN A 480 -50.30 -20.97 10.67
N ASP A 481 -49.08 -21.48 10.86
CA ASP A 481 -48.81 -22.87 11.29
C ASP A 481 -47.29 -23.14 11.47
N SER A 482 -46.90 -24.36 11.89
CA SER A 482 -45.71 -24.56 12.75
C SER A 482 -44.75 -25.72 12.36
N ASN A 483 -43.49 -25.59 12.85
CA ASN A 483 -42.37 -26.54 12.86
C ASN A 483 -41.72 -26.94 11.52
N GLY A 484 -40.39 -26.71 11.38
CA GLY A 484 -39.69 -27.11 10.14
C GLY A 484 -38.14 -27.11 10.05
N GLY A 485 -37.36 -26.53 10.97
CA GLY A 485 -35.90 -26.75 11.09
C GLY A 485 -34.94 -26.18 10.01
N SER A 486 -33.86 -25.54 10.50
CA SER A 486 -32.67 -25.05 9.76
C SER A 486 -32.86 -23.89 8.77
N GLY A 487 -31.92 -22.93 8.79
CA GLY A 487 -31.89 -21.77 7.90
C GLY A 487 -31.63 -20.45 8.63
N GLY A 488 -30.36 -20.10 8.86
CA GLY A 488 -29.95 -18.81 9.41
C GLY A 488 -29.97 -17.69 8.36
N GLY A 489 -31.14 -17.35 7.83
CA GLY A 489 -31.31 -16.20 6.94
C GLY A 489 -31.47 -14.90 7.72
N CYS A 490 -30.74 -13.85 7.34
CA CYS A 490 -30.93 -12.52 7.92
C CYS A 490 -32.29 -11.96 7.49
N SER A 491 -33.22 -11.83 8.44
CA SER A 491 -34.57 -11.31 8.21
C SER A 491 -34.71 -9.86 8.69
N SER A 492 -33.75 -9.00 8.35
CA SER A 492 -33.80 -7.56 8.66
C SER A 492 -32.94 -6.73 7.69
N CYS A 493 -33.34 -6.69 6.42
CA CYS A 493 -32.84 -5.73 5.43
C CYS A 493 -34.05 -5.02 4.79
N GLY A 494 -33.90 -3.73 4.45
CA GLY A 494 -34.98 -2.92 3.89
C GLY A 494 -35.44 -3.43 2.51
N ALA A 495 -36.73 -3.32 2.21
CA ALA A 495 -37.34 -4.00 1.06
C ALA A 495 -37.07 -3.36 -0.32
N ASP A 496 -36.27 -2.29 -0.39
CA ASP A 496 -36.06 -1.47 -1.59
C ASP A 496 -34.69 -1.66 -2.27
N SER A 497 -33.89 -2.68 -1.89
CA SER A 497 -32.56 -2.94 -2.50
C SER A 497 -32.30 -4.39 -2.97
N ASN A 498 -33.03 -5.39 -2.46
CA ASN A 498 -32.70 -6.81 -2.72
C ASN A 498 -32.88 -7.26 -4.19
N SER A 499 -33.82 -6.67 -4.93
CA SER A 499 -34.12 -7.07 -6.33
C SER A 499 -32.91 -6.90 -7.26
N ASP A 500 -32.09 -5.89 -6.97
CA ASP A 500 -31.06 -5.42 -7.88
C ASP A 500 -29.75 -6.16 -7.60
N VAL A 501 -29.44 -6.44 -6.32
CA VAL A 501 -28.35 -7.34 -5.91
C VAL A 501 -28.58 -8.75 -6.44
N ASP A 502 -29.77 -9.34 -6.25
CA ASP A 502 -30.11 -10.67 -6.77
C ASP A 502 -29.96 -10.72 -8.32
N THR A 503 -30.30 -9.62 -9.00
CA THR A 503 -30.15 -9.52 -10.46
C THR A 503 -28.69 -9.42 -10.88
N VAL A 504 -27.88 -8.56 -10.26
CA VAL A 504 -26.44 -8.42 -10.54
C VAL A 504 -25.71 -9.74 -10.29
N VAL A 505 -25.95 -10.39 -9.15
CA VAL A 505 -25.36 -11.69 -8.81
C VAL A 505 -25.77 -12.78 -9.80
N LYS A 506 -27.05 -12.87 -10.17
CA LYS A 506 -27.52 -13.83 -11.17
C LYS A 506 -26.91 -13.61 -12.55
N ASN A 507 -26.70 -12.36 -12.95
CA ASN A 507 -26.02 -12.02 -14.19
C ASN A 507 -24.54 -12.45 -14.15
N ILE A 508 -23.83 -12.24 -13.04
CA ILE A 508 -22.47 -12.76 -12.82
C ILE A 508 -22.44 -14.29 -12.92
N ILE A 509 -23.36 -14.98 -12.27
CA ILE A 509 -23.45 -16.45 -12.33
C ILE A 509 -23.71 -16.94 -13.76
N THR A 510 -24.49 -16.19 -14.54
CA THR A 510 -24.74 -16.48 -15.97
C THR A 510 -23.48 -16.29 -16.81
N PHE A 511 -22.69 -15.24 -16.53
CA PHE A 511 -21.38 -15.01 -17.14
C PHE A 511 -20.39 -16.14 -16.81
N LEU A 512 -20.33 -16.59 -15.55
CA LEU A 512 -19.47 -17.71 -15.14
C LEU A 512 -19.92 -19.03 -15.80
N ASP A 513 -21.21 -19.38 -15.74
CA ASP A 513 -21.77 -20.56 -16.42
C ASP A 513 -21.43 -20.59 -17.93
N ALA A 514 -21.32 -19.42 -18.58
CA ALA A 514 -20.98 -19.26 -20.01
C ALA A 514 -19.48 -19.32 -20.34
N ASN A 515 -18.59 -19.08 -19.37
CA ASN A 515 -17.12 -19.08 -19.55
C ASN A 515 -16.44 -20.37 -19.03
N GLN A 516 -17.23 -21.37 -18.63
CA GLN A 516 -16.70 -22.64 -18.15
C GLN A 516 -16.25 -23.57 -19.29
N ASN A 517 -15.06 -24.16 -19.14
CA ASN A 517 -14.52 -25.17 -20.05
C ASN A 517 -15.34 -26.48 -20.02
N GLN A 518 -15.16 -27.32 -21.05
CA GLN A 518 -15.91 -28.57 -21.20
C GLN A 518 -15.65 -29.60 -20.07
N ASP A 519 -14.48 -29.56 -19.46
CA ASP A 519 -14.08 -30.42 -18.33
C ASP A 519 -14.61 -29.92 -16.97
N GLY A 520 -15.12 -28.68 -16.91
CA GLY A 520 -15.60 -28.03 -15.70
C GLY A 520 -14.65 -26.97 -15.12
N SER A 521 -13.46 -26.81 -15.68
CA SER A 521 -12.48 -25.78 -15.30
C SER A 521 -12.85 -24.39 -15.84
N PHE A 522 -12.06 -23.39 -15.45
CA PHE A 522 -12.17 -22.01 -15.91
C PHE A 522 -10.82 -21.51 -16.41
N SER A 523 -10.77 -20.93 -17.61
CA SER A 523 -9.55 -20.39 -18.22
C SER A 523 -8.41 -21.43 -18.32
N SER A 524 -7.16 -20.96 -18.42
CA SER A 524 -5.94 -21.78 -18.35
C SER A 524 -5.34 -21.87 -16.94
N SER A 525 -5.49 -20.82 -16.11
CA SER A 525 -5.02 -20.83 -14.72
C SER A 525 -6.00 -21.57 -13.80
N VAL A 526 -5.44 -22.40 -12.92
CA VAL A 526 -6.21 -23.19 -11.97
C VAL A 526 -6.89 -22.32 -10.91
N SER A 527 -6.36 -21.13 -10.59
CA SER A 527 -6.93 -20.21 -9.61
C SER A 527 -8.34 -19.74 -9.95
N PHE A 528 -8.63 -19.45 -11.22
CA PHE A 528 -9.97 -19.07 -11.67
C PHE A 528 -11.03 -20.10 -11.26
N SER A 529 -10.68 -21.39 -11.30
CA SER A 529 -11.57 -22.50 -10.94
C SER A 529 -11.85 -22.53 -9.43
N ASP A 530 -10.86 -22.25 -8.59
CA ASP A 530 -11.01 -22.26 -7.14
C ASP A 530 -11.86 -21.08 -6.63
N TRP A 531 -11.64 -19.86 -7.16
CA TRP A 531 -12.48 -18.70 -6.83
C TRP A 531 -13.92 -18.87 -7.30
N THR A 532 -14.11 -19.46 -8.47
CA THR A 532 -15.46 -19.74 -8.99
C THR A 532 -16.20 -20.80 -8.15
N ALA A 533 -15.49 -21.70 -7.46
CA ALA A 533 -16.11 -22.61 -6.49
C ALA A 533 -16.71 -21.85 -5.30
N LEU A 534 -15.98 -20.87 -4.76
CA LEU A 534 -16.48 -19.99 -3.69
C LEU A 534 -17.69 -19.16 -4.17
N ALA A 535 -17.64 -18.60 -5.39
CA ALA A 535 -18.77 -17.91 -6.00
C ALA A 535 -20.02 -18.80 -6.13
N TYR A 536 -19.86 -20.01 -6.69
CA TYR A 536 -20.95 -20.98 -6.83
C TYR A 536 -21.45 -21.53 -5.49
N SER A 537 -20.67 -21.48 -4.40
CA SER A 537 -21.15 -21.84 -3.05
C SER A 537 -21.74 -20.69 -2.25
N ALA A 538 -21.38 -19.44 -2.54
CA ALA A 538 -22.10 -18.28 -2.03
C ALA A 538 -23.51 -18.17 -2.64
N TYR A 539 -23.65 -18.42 -3.95
CA TYR A 539 -24.94 -18.36 -4.66
C TYR A 539 -25.84 -19.56 -4.34
N THR A 540 -27.11 -19.29 -4.02
CA THR A 540 -28.14 -20.28 -3.67
C THR A 540 -29.12 -20.60 -4.80
N GLY A 541 -29.08 -19.85 -5.91
CA GLY A 541 -29.90 -20.10 -7.09
C GLY A 541 -29.37 -21.24 -7.97
N SER A 542 -30.07 -21.51 -9.06
CA SER A 542 -29.63 -22.52 -10.05
C SER A 542 -28.40 -22.03 -10.82
N THR A 543 -27.34 -22.84 -10.83
CA THR A 543 -26.16 -22.75 -11.71
C THR A 543 -25.98 -24.09 -12.42
N THR A 544 -25.55 -24.06 -13.67
CA THR A 544 -25.25 -25.25 -14.47
C THR A 544 -23.76 -25.65 -14.42
N GLY A 545 -22.89 -24.73 -14.00
CA GLY A 545 -21.45 -24.97 -13.88
C GLY A 545 -20.99 -25.65 -12.59
N LYS A 546 -21.73 -25.49 -11.49
CA LYS A 546 -21.32 -25.96 -10.14
C LYS A 546 -20.93 -27.44 -10.08
N ASP A 547 -21.75 -28.34 -10.62
CA ASP A 547 -21.50 -29.79 -10.57
C ASP A 547 -20.34 -30.23 -11.49
N LYS A 548 -20.16 -29.56 -12.63
CA LYS A 548 -18.99 -29.78 -13.49
C LYS A 548 -17.71 -29.34 -12.80
N LEU A 549 -17.71 -28.14 -12.18
CA LEU A 549 -16.56 -27.65 -11.41
C LEU A 549 -16.25 -28.57 -10.22
N LYS A 550 -17.28 -29.13 -9.57
CA LYS A 550 -17.10 -30.14 -8.53
C LYS A 550 -16.43 -31.41 -9.06
N THR A 551 -16.80 -31.82 -10.27
CA THR A 551 -16.17 -32.96 -10.96
C THR A 551 -14.72 -32.65 -11.32
N TYR A 552 -14.42 -31.45 -11.83
CA TYR A 552 -13.06 -31.00 -12.14
C TYR A 552 -12.15 -30.99 -10.90
N LEU A 553 -12.58 -30.36 -9.80
CA LEU A 553 -11.83 -30.31 -8.53
C LEU A 553 -11.54 -31.72 -7.97
N LEU A 554 -12.45 -32.68 -8.19
CA LEU A 554 -12.28 -34.08 -7.81
C LEU A 554 -11.34 -34.87 -8.75
N THR A 555 -10.89 -34.31 -9.88
CA THR A 555 -9.75 -34.88 -10.64
C THR A 555 -8.38 -34.53 -10.02
N ASN A 556 -8.39 -33.75 -8.93
CA ASN A 556 -7.23 -33.32 -8.16
C ASN A 556 -6.13 -32.60 -8.98
N PRO A 557 -6.48 -31.58 -9.81
CA PRO A 557 -5.50 -30.83 -10.59
C PRO A 557 -4.61 -29.99 -9.67
N ASN A 558 -3.31 -29.90 -9.97
CA ASN A 558 -2.36 -29.10 -9.18
C ASN A 558 -2.83 -27.64 -9.02
N PRO A 559 -3.01 -27.10 -7.80
CA PRO A 559 -3.52 -25.74 -7.59
C PRO A 559 -2.44 -24.65 -7.53
N ILE A 560 -1.15 -25.02 -7.61
CA ILE A 560 -0.02 -24.09 -7.64
C ILE A 560 -0.11 -23.23 -8.90
N ASP A 561 -0.03 -21.92 -8.70
CA ASP A 561 -0.22 -20.88 -9.72
C ASP A 561 0.59 -19.66 -9.24
N GLY A 562 1.83 -19.55 -9.73
CA GLY A 562 2.89 -18.69 -9.14
C GLY A 562 3.79 -19.41 -8.12
N PRO A 563 4.76 -18.71 -7.50
CA PRO A 563 5.78 -19.32 -6.63
C PRO A 563 5.27 -19.71 -5.23
N ASN A 564 4.11 -19.17 -4.82
CA ASN A 564 3.58 -19.35 -3.48
C ASN A 564 2.71 -20.63 -3.40
N GLU A 565 3.37 -21.78 -3.24
CA GLU A 565 2.68 -23.08 -3.16
C GLU A 565 1.68 -23.13 -2.00
N THR A 566 2.02 -22.57 -0.84
CA THR A 566 1.17 -22.56 0.37
C THR A 566 -0.16 -21.85 0.14
N THR A 567 -0.14 -20.67 -0.48
CA THR A 567 -1.37 -19.94 -0.86
C THR A 567 -2.19 -20.75 -1.86
N GLY A 568 -1.55 -21.43 -2.82
CA GLY A 568 -2.22 -22.32 -3.78
C GLY A 568 -2.94 -23.50 -3.11
N TYR A 569 -2.26 -24.17 -2.18
CA TYR A 569 -2.85 -25.27 -1.39
C TYR A 569 -3.96 -24.80 -0.46
N ALA A 570 -3.81 -23.63 0.16
CA ALA A 570 -4.82 -23.02 1.01
C ALA A 570 -6.09 -22.63 0.24
N ARG A 571 -5.95 -21.91 -0.87
CA ARG A 571 -7.04 -21.58 -1.81
C ARG A 571 -7.78 -22.83 -2.28
N ARG A 572 -7.07 -23.91 -2.59
CA ARG A 572 -7.68 -25.19 -2.97
C ARG A 572 -8.41 -25.87 -1.81
N ALA A 573 -7.86 -25.86 -0.59
CA ALA A 573 -8.57 -26.35 0.58
C ALA A 573 -9.91 -25.60 0.77
N MET A 574 -9.90 -24.27 0.66
CA MET A 574 -11.11 -23.43 0.69
C MET A 574 -12.12 -23.85 -0.40
N ALA A 575 -11.70 -23.98 -1.66
CA ALA A 575 -12.56 -24.42 -2.75
C ALA A 575 -13.23 -25.79 -2.48
N LEU A 576 -12.45 -26.78 -2.04
CA LEU A 576 -12.95 -28.12 -1.69
C LEU A 576 -13.93 -28.10 -0.51
N MET A 577 -13.58 -27.40 0.57
CA MET A 577 -14.39 -27.29 1.79
C MET A 577 -15.71 -26.56 1.52
N SER A 578 -15.73 -25.57 0.61
CA SER A 578 -16.96 -24.89 0.16
C SER A 578 -17.94 -25.82 -0.56
N TYR A 579 -17.44 -26.94 -1.10
CA TYR A 579 -18.22 -27.97 -1.79
C TYR A 579 -18.51 -29.18 -0.89
N GLY A 580 -18.19 -29.11 0.40
CA GLY A 580 -18.34 -30.22 1.35
C GLY A 580 -17.36 -31.38 1.11
N ILE A 581 -16.27 -31.13 0.38
CA ILE A 581 -15.21 -32.11 0.16
C ILE A 581 -14.19 -31.97 1.30
N ASN A 582 -13.83 -33.09 1.93
CA ASN A 582 -12.90 -33.12 3.05
C ASN A 582 -11.48 -32.74 2.58
N PRO A 583 -10.82 -31.71 3.13
CA PRO A 583 -9.50 -31.26 2.69
C PRO A 583 -8.37 -32.24 3.07
N TYR A 584 -8.61 -33.15 4.02
CA TYR A 584 -7.65 -34.19 4.43
C TYR A 584 -7.69 -35.45 3.54
N SER A 585 -8.86 -35.78 2.97
CA SER A 585 -9.09 -37.12 2.38
C SER A 585 -10.18 -37.18 1.30
N GLY A 586 -10.65 -36.04 0.80
CA GLY A 586 -11.67 -35.95 -0.24
C GLY A 586 -11.11 -35.96 -1.67
N THR A 587 -9.78 -35.97 -1.79
CA THR A 587 -8.99 -36.16 -3.02
C THR A 587 -7.77 -37.02 -2.67
N ASP A 588 -6.93 -37.35 -3.65
CA ASP A 588 -5.65 -38.04 -3.41
C ASP A 588 -4.59 -37.15 -2.73
N THR A 589 -4.87 -35.85 -2.51
CA THR A 589 -4.00 -34.92 -1.78
C THR A 589 -4.63 -34.49 -0.46
N ASN A 590 -3.85 -34.62 0.62
CA ASN A 590 -4.13 -34.02 1.91
C ASN A 590 -3.70 -32.54 1.89
N TYR A 591 -4.63 -31.64 1.58
CA TYR A 591 -4.33 -30.22 1.42
C TYR A 591 -3.99 -29.54 2.74
N ILE A 592 -4.47 -30.05 3.88
CA ILE A 592 -4.12 -29.50 5.19
C ILE A 592 -2.66 -29.81 5.54
N GLU A 593 -2.20 -31.04 5.32
CA GLU A 593 -0.77 -31.40 5.43
C GLU A 593 0.09 -30.54 4.51
N LYS A 594 -0.38 -30.23 3.31
CA LYS A 594 0.34 -29.33 2.38
C LYS A 594 0.38 -27.85 2.79
N ILE A 595 -0.56 -27.37 3.60
CA ILE A 595 -0.48 -26.05 4.22
C ILE A 595 0.50 -26.08 5.41
N LEU A 596 0.43 -27.13 6.23
CA LEU A 596 1.31 -27.32 7.40
C LEU A 596 2.78 -27.55 7.02
N ASP A 597 3.06 -28.19 5.88
CA ASP A 597 4.40 -28.34 5.30
C ASP A 597 5.09 -26.96 5.07
N GLY A 598 4.31 -25.90 4.88
CA GLY A 598 4.79 -24.54 4.65
C GLY A 598 5.05 -23.71 5.91
N PHE A 599 4.83 -24.24 7.13
CA PHE A 599 4.99 -23.48 8.37
C PHE A 599 6.42 -23.53 8.91
N ASP A 600 7.07 -22.37 9.06
CA ASP A 600 8.48 -22.27 9.49
C ASP A 600 8.70 -22.31 11.02
N GLY A 601 7.63 -22.15 11.81
CA GLY A 601 7.65 -21.97 13.26
C GLY A 601 7.08 -20.62 13.73
N THR A 602 6.93 -19.67 12.81
CA THR A 602 6.44 -18.30 13.01
C THR A 602 5.33 -17.99 11.99
N GLN A 603 5.61 -18.20 10.71
CA GLN A 603 4.78 -17.85 9.55
C GLN A 603 4.60 -19.04 8.58
N PHE A 604 3.74 -18.88 7.59
CA PHE A 604 3.53 -19.79 6.48
C PHE A 604 4.17 -19.27 5.17
N GLY A 605 4.84 -20.16 4.43
CA GLY A 605 5.24 -19.93 3.04
C GLY A 605 6.46 -19.02 2.86
N ILE A 606 6.26 -17.84 2.27
CA ILE A 606 7.33 -16.93 1.83
C ILE A 606 7.73 -15.98 2.96
N GLU A 607 8.98 -16.07 3.40
CA GLU A 607 9.52 -15.22 4.48
C GLU A 607 9.31 -13.72 4.18
N GLY A 608 8.55 -13.05 5.04
CA GLY A 608 8.31 -11.61 4.99
C GLY A 608 6.88 -11.22 4.61
N LEU A 609 6.12 -12.08 3.92
CA LEU A 609 4.74 -11.82 3.51
C LEU A 609 3.73 -12.40 4.51
N ILE A 610 2.51 -11.85 4.56
CA ILE A 610 1.39 -12.39 5.36
C ILE A 610 0.19 -12.88 4.52
N ASN A 611 0.21 -12.67 3.21
CA ASN A 611 -0.84 -13.19 2.31
C ASN A 611 -1.05 -14.71 2.51
N ASP A 612 0.04 -15.46 2.60
CA ASP A 612 0.06 -16.91 2.83
C ASP A 612 -0.44 -17.27 4.24
N ASP A 613 -0.06 -16.50 5.27
CA ASP A 613 -0.53 -16.69 6.65
C ASP A 613 -2.05 -16.54 6.74
N VAL A 614 -2.56 -15.44 6.17
CA VAL A 614 -3.98 -15.13 6.09
C VAL A 614 -4.71 -16.24 5.33
N PHE A 615 -4.21 -16.64 4.16
CA PHE A 615 -4.84 -17.71 3.39
C PHE A 615 -4.73 -19.08 4.04
N ALA A 616 -3.65 -19.41 4.73
CA ALA A 616 -3.48 -20.67 5.47
C ALA A 616 -4.47 -20.78 6.65
N LEU A 617 -4.67 -19.69 7.40
CA LEU A 617 -5.56 -19.70 8.57
C LEU A 617 -7.04 -19.94 8.22
N ILE A 618 -7.54 -19.43 7.08
CA ILE A 618 -8.96 -19.60 6.69
C ILE A 618 -9.40 -21.08 6.63
N PRO A 619 -8.76 -21.98 5.84
CA PRO A 619 -9.11 -23.40 5.83
C PRO A 619 -8.65 -24.12 7.11
N LEU A 620 -7.56 -23.72 7.78
CA LEU A 620 -7.11 -24.40 9.02
C LEU A 620 -8.16 -24.29 10.13
N LEU A 621 -8.74 -23.10 10.33
CA LEU A 621 -9.79 -22.88 11.34
C LEU A 621 -11.07 -23.69 11.04
N ASN A 622 -11.41 -23.89 9.76
CA ASN A 622 -12.49 -24.79 9.37
C ASN A 622 -12.06 -26.27 9.29
N ALA A 623 -10.77 -26.60 9.36
CA ALA A 623 -10.24 -27.97 9.38
C ALA A 623 -10.00 -28.52 10.80
N GLY A 624 -10.37 -27.75 11.83
CA GLY A 624 -10.36 -28.17 13.23
C GLY A 624 -9.23 -27.60 14.09
N TYR A 625 -8.43 -26.68 13.54
CA TYR A 625 -7.50 -25.86 14.32
C TYR A 625 -8.26 -24.71 15.00
N THR A 626 -7.68 -24.17 16.07
CA THR A 626 -8.33 -23.24 16.98
C THR A 626 -7.39 -22.09 17.38
N ALA A 627 -7.96 -21.01 17.93
CA ALA A 627 -7.19 -19.92 18.54
C ALA A 627 -6.33 -20.35 19.77
N SER A 628 -6.38 -21.62 20.19
CA SER A 628 -5.51 -22.19 21.23
C SER A 628 -4.38 -23.08 20.68
N ASP A 629 -4.35 -23.38 19.38
CA ASP A 629 -3.29 -24.16 18.77
C ASP A 629 -2.05 -23.28 18.52
N PRO A 630 -0.82 -23.69 18.92
CA PRO A 630 0.36 -22.84 18.86
C PRO A 630 0.64 -22.23 17.48
N ILE A 631 0.38 -22.98 16.41
CA ILE A 631 0.53 -22.56 15.02
C ILE A 631 -0.41 -21.40 14.65
N VAL A 632 -1.65 -21.42 15.14
CA VAL A 632 -2.59 -20.30 14.94
C VAL A 632 -2.13 -19.09 15.75
N VAL A 633 -1.67 -19.30 16.99
CA VAL A 633 -1.23 -18.21 17.88
C VAL A 633 0.04 -17.52 17.38
N SER A 634 1.04 -18.25 16.86
CA SER A 634 2.26 -17.66 16.29
C SER A 634 1.94 -16.87 15.02
N THR A 635 1.23 -17.48 14.07
CA THR A 635 0.87 -16.86 12.80
C THR A 635 0.00 -15.61 13.02
N THR A 636 -0.96 -15.65 13.95
CA THR A 636 -1.77 -14.47 14.27
C THR A 636 -0.90 -13.33 14.80
N LYS A 637 0.08 -13.61 15.67
CA LYS A 637 0.97 -12.57 16.20
C LYS A 637 1.87 -11.98 15.10
N TYR A 638 2.38 -12.81 14.20
CA TYR A 638 3.15 -12.34 13.06
C TYR A 638 2.33 -11.46 12.11
N ILE A 639 1.06 -11.81 11.83
CA ILE A 639 0.12 -10.93 11.12
C ILE A 639 -0.06 -9.59 11.85
N LEU A 640 -0.24 -9.60 13.17
CA LEU A 640 -0.43 -8.37 13.97
C LEU A 640 0.81 -7.46 13.97
N GLU A 641 2.02 -8.05 13.95
CA GLU A 641 3.31 -7.33 13.84
C GLU A 641 3.50 -6.65 12.47
N LYS A 642 2.61 -6.93 11.49
CA LYS A 642 2.65 -6.41 10.12
C LYS A 642 1.56 -5.37 9.83
N GLN A 643 0.78 -4.98 10.84
CA GLN A 643 -0.13 -3.84 10.73
C GLN A 643 0.65 -2.53 10.89
N ASP A 644 0.51 -1.62 9.92
CA ASP A 644 1.15 -0.31 9.97
C ASP A 644 0.37 0.71 10.84
N THR A 645 0.91 1.92 10.97
CA THR A 645 0.34 3.00 11.78
C THR A 645 -1.00 3.52 11.26
N THR A 646 -1.35 3.29 9.98
CA THR A 646 -2.66 3.63 9.41
C THR A 646 -3.72 2.56 9.69
N GLY A 647 -3.30 1.37 10.17
CA GLY A 647 -4.19 0.22 10.38
C GLY A 647 -4.25 -0.74 9.18
N LYS A 648 -3.61 -0.40 8.07
CA LYS A 648 -3.44 -1.28 6.90
C LYS A 648 -2.47 -2.43 7.24
N PHE A 649 -2.68 -3.58 6.62
CA PHE A 649 -1.67 -4.63 6.43
C PHE A 649 -1.36 -4.72 4.93
N GLU A 650 -0.09 -4.76 4.52
CA GLU A 650 0.35 -4.88 3.12
C GLU A 650 -0.43 -3.99 2.11
N SER A 651 -1.49 -4.52 1.48
CA SER A 651 -2.41 -3.83 0.57
C SER A 651 -3.84 -3.68 1.15
N PRO A 652 -4.71 -2.86 0.54
CA PRO A 652 -6.13 -2.78 0.94
C PRO A 652 -6.86 -4.13 0.84
N ASP A 653 -6.49 -4.95 -0.14
CA ASP A 653 -7.03 -6.28 -0.41
C ASP A 653 -6.63 -7.26 0.71
N ILE A 654 -5.34 -7.29 1.06
CA ILE A 654 -4.80 -8.10 2.15
C ILE A 654 -5.37 -7.65 3.50
N THR A 655 -5.56 -6.34 3.71
CA THR A 655 -6.30 -5.83 4.88
C THR A 655 -7.73 -6.38 4.92
N GLY A 656 -8.44 -6.37 3.78
CA GLY A 656 -9.77 -6.97 3.63
C GLY A 656 -9.81 -8.47 3.95
N ALA A 657 -8.85 -9.26 3.45
CA ALA A 657 -8.72 -10.69 3.77
C ALA A 657 -8.35 -10.94 5.24
N THR A 658 -7.44 -10.14 5.79
CA THR A 658 -6.96 -10.25 7.18
C THR A 658 -8.10 -10.08 8.17
N LEU A 659 -8.99 -9.10 7.97
CA LEU A 659 -10.18 -8.92 8.81
C LEU A 659 -11.11 -10.14 8.81
N GLN A 660 -11.20 -10.90 7.70
CA GLN A 660 -12.00 -12.15 7.67
C GLN A 660 -11.44 -13.19 8.65
N VAL A 661 -10.11 -13.34 8.71
CA VAL A 661 -9.42 -14.25 9.65
C VAL A 661 -9.48 -13.74 11.08
N LEU A 662 -9.09 -12.48 11.32
CA LEU A 662 -9.03 -11.89 12.65
C LEU A 662 -10.40 -11.90 13.34
N SER A 663 -11.50 -11.75 12.60
CA SER A 663 -12.88 -11.89 13.10
C SER A 663 -13.23 -13.26 13.73
N LYS A 664 -12.32 -14.25 13.69
CA LYS A 664 -12.45 -15.56 14.34
C LYS A 664 -11.43 -15.78 15.45
N LEU A 665 -10.52 -14.83 15.66
CA LEU A 665 -9.35 -14.94 16.54
C LEU A 665 -9.33 -13.84 17.62
N THR A 666 -10.46 -13.18 17.84
CA THR A 666 -10.71 -12.09 18.83
C THR A 666 -10.40 -12.43 20.29
N VAL A 667 -10.07 -13.69 20.59
CA VAL A 667 -9.59 -14.18 21.90
C VAL A 667 -8.07 -14.15 22.05
N ILE A 668 -7.33 -13.79 21.00
CA ILE A 668 -5.87 -13.58 21.02
C ILE A 668 -5.61 -12.08 21.28
N ASP A 669 -4.68 -11.80 22.19
CA ASP A 669 -4.31 -10.42 22.58
C ASP A 669 -3.91 -9.58 21.35
N GLY A 670 -4.38 -8.33 21.30
CA GLY A 670 -4.14 -7.39 20.20
C GLY A 670 -5.10 -7.51 19.00
N VAL A 671 -5.78 -8.65 18.82
CA VAL A 671 -6.63 -8.88 17.62
C VAL A 671 -7.79 -7.88 17.51
N ASN A 672 -8.47 -7.53 18.61
CA ASN A 672 -9.60 -6.60 18.56
C ASN A 672 -9.16 -5.19 18.13
N THR A 673 -8.07 -4.68 18.71
CA THR A 673 -7.46 -3.39 18.33
C THR A 673 -7.00 -3.37 16.87
N ALA A 674 -6.47 -4.49 16.37
CA ALA A 674 -6.09 -4.59 14.97
C ALA A 674 -7.29 -4.66 14.02
N ILE A 675 -8.38 -5.31 14.42
CA ILE A 675 -9.67 -5.26 13.71
C ILE A 675 -10.19 -3.82 13.65
N GLU A 676 -10.22 -3.11 14.78
CA GLU A 676 -10.69 -1.72 14.87
C GLU A 676 -9.90 -0.81 13.91
N LYS A 677 -8.57 -0.87 13.96
CA LYS A 677 -7.66 -0.13 13.06
C LYS A 677 -7.86 -0.47 11.58
N GLY A 678 -7.86 -1.76 11.22
CA GLY A 678 -8.04 -2.19 9.83
C GLY A 678 -9.43 -1.88 9.28
N THR A 679 -10.43 -1.84 10.16
CA THR A 679 -11.79 -1.42 9.82
C THR A 679 -11.86 0.09 9.55
N ALA A 680 -11.21 0.91 10.38
CA ALA A 680 -11.12 2.35 10.14
C ALA A 680 -10.42 2.65 8.81
N TYR A 681 -9.25 2.03 8.58
CA TYR A 681 -8.49 2.16 7.34
C TYR A 681 -9.33 1.89 6.09
N ILE A 682 -10.07 0.77 6.04
CA ILE A 682 -10.92 0.43 4.88
C ILE A 682 -12.04 1.46 4.71
N LEU A 683 -12.68 1.92 5.79
CA LEU A 683 -13.75 2.92 5.69
C LEU A 683 -13.25 4.27 5.14
N GLU A 684 -12.02 4.65 5.45
CA GLU A 684 -11.36 5.83 4.86
C GLU A 684 -11.10 5.67 3.35
N GLN A 685 -10.78 4.45 2.90
CA GLN A 685 -10.56 4.15 1.47
C GLN A 685 -11.82 4.24 0.60
N GLN A 686 -13.01 4.46 1.16
CA GLN A 686 -14.22 4.60 0.34
C GLN A 686 -14.15 5.86 -0.53
N LYS A 687 -14.46 5.76 -1.81
CA LYS A 687 -14.49 6.85 -2.79
C LYS A 687 -15.92 7.35 -3.04
N ASN A 688 -16.04 8.52 -3.69
CA ASN A 688 -17.34 9.19 -3.91
C ASN A 688 -18.26 8.49 -4.94
N ASP A 689 -17.79 7.41 -5.57
CA ASP A 689 -18.54 6.49 -6.42
C ASP A 689 -19.02 5.23 -5.67
N GLY A 690 -18.72 5.13 -4.36
CA GLY A 690 -19.03 4.00 -3.49
C GLY A 690 -17.95 2.92 -3.41
N SER A 691 -16.94 2.94 -4.30
CA SER A 691 -15.85 1.94 -4.34
C SER A 691 -14.90 2.04 -3.15
N PHE A 692 -14.13 0.98 -2.92
CA PHE A 692 -12.91 1.02 -2.09
C PHE A 692 -11.70 0.77 -3.01
N GLY A 693 -10.91 1.81 -3.29
CA GLY A 693 -9.80 1.71 -4.25
C GLY A 693 -10.28 1.54 -5.69
N ASP A 694 -10.49 0.30 -6.12
CA ASP A 694 -10.92 -0.07 -7.48
C ASP A 694 -11.84 -1.32 -7.47
N ILE A 695 -12.16 -1.84 -8.66
CA ILE A 695 -13.07 -2.97 -8.83
C ILE A 695 -12.46 -4.35 -8.47
N TYR A 696 -11.13 -4.47 -8.39
CA TYR A 696 -10.42 -5.68 -8.00
C TYR A 696 -10.40 -5.82 -6.47
N GLY A 697 -10.07 -4.73 -5.77
CA GLY A 697 -9.99 -4.70 -4.30
C GLY A 697 -11.32 -4.48 -3.57
N THR A 698 -12.29 -3.79 -4.18
CA THR A 698 -13.60 -3.53 -3.55
C THR A 698 -14.27 -4.81 -2.99
N PRO A 699 -14.35 -5.94 -3.72
CA PRO A 699 -14.92 -7.19 -3.19
C PRO A 699 -14.17 -7.80 -1.98
N TRP A 700 -12.86 -7.56 -1.84
CA TRP A 700 -12.06 -8.05 -0.71
C TRP A 700 -12.36 -7.24 0.55
N MET A 701 -12.34 -5.91 0.41
CA MET A 701 -12.65 -4.97 1.48
C MET A 701 -14.09 -5.08 1.97
N MET A 702 -15.05 -5.32 1.07
CA MET A 702 -16.44 -5.67 1.44
C MET A 702 -16.49 -6.88 2.38
N GLN A 703 -15.85 -7.99 2.02
CA GLN A 703 -15.89 -9.21 2.85
C GLN A 703 -15.18 -9.03 4.20
N GLY A 704 -14.14 -8.19 4.26
CA GLY A 704 -13.52 -7.74 5.50
C GLY A 704 -14.52 -7.01 6.41
N LEU A 705 -15.14 -5.93 5.92
CA LEU A 705 -16.15 -5.16 6.66
C LEU A 705 -17.34 -6.01 7.12
N THR A 706 -17.86 -6.88 6.26
CA THR A 706 -18.92 -7.85 6.62
C THR A 706 -18.49 -8.77 7.77
N SER A 707 -17.23 -9.23 7.77
CA SER A 707 -16.69 -10.09 8.83
C SER A 707 -16.58 -9.38 10.18
N THR A 708 -16.44 -8.05 10.17
CA THR A 708 -16.48 -7.18 11.36
C THR A 708 -17.91 -6.75 11.75
N GLY A 709 -18.93 -7.31 11.10
CA GLY A 709 -20.34 -7.04 11.41
C GLY A 709 -20.90 -5.74 10.82
N LYS A 710 -20.25 -5.14 9.83
CA LYS A 710 -20.75 -3.94 9.11
C LYS A 710 -21.43 -4.35 7.79
N PRO A 711 -22.76 -4.18 7.64
CA PRO A 711 -23.45 -4.43 6.38
C PRO A 711 -23.04 -3.39 5.32
N ILE A 712 -22.70 -3.84 4.12
CA ILE A 712 -22.15 -3.01 3.04
C ILE A 712 -23.19 -2.06 2.47
N ALA A 713 -24.46 -2.47 2.45
CA ALA A 713 -25.58 -1.60 2.05
C ALA A 713 -25.69 -0.32 2.92
N HIS A 714 -25.12 -0.33 4.13
CA HIS A 714 -25.07 0.82 5.04
C HIS A 714 -23.75 1.61 4.98
N VAL A 715 -22.71 1.10 4.29
CA VAL A 715 -21.42 1.79 4.14
C VAL A 715 -21.44 2.58 2.84
N LYS A 716 -21.77 3.88 2.96
CA LYS A 716 -22.03 4.79 1.84
C LYS A 716 -21.19 6.05 1.92
N LYS A 717 -20.76 6.54 0.75
CA LYS A 717 -20.15 7.86 0.56
C LYS A 717 -20.82 8.52 -0.63
N ASN A 718 -21.27 9.77 -0.48
CA ASN A 718 -22.06 10.48 -1.51
C ASN A 718 -23.31 9.65 -1.95
N GLU A 719 -24.04 9.09 -0.97
CA GLU A 719 -25.17 8.15 -1.12
C GLU A 719 -24.89 6.82 -1.84
N LEU A 720 -23.71 6.63 -2.43
CA LEU A 720 -23.33 5.41 -3.14
C LEU A 720 -22.58 4.43 -2.22
N SER A 721 -22.88 3.14 -2.36
CA SER A 721 -22.22 2.03 -1.69
C SER A 721 -21.35 1.23 -2.66
N ALA A 722 -20.53 0.32 -2.13
CA ALA A 722 -19.74 -0.61 -2.96
C ALA A 722 -20.62 -1.54 -3.82
N ILE A 723 -21.88 -1.78 -3.42
CA ILE A 723 -22.86 -2.53 -4.20
C ILE A 723 -23.25 -1.74 -5.46
N ASP A 724 -23.55 -0.44 -5.31
CA ASP A 724 -23.88 0.46 -6.42
C ASP A 724 -22.70 0.58 -7.40
N TYR A 725 -21.47 0.65 -6.87
CA TYR A 725 -20.24 0.64 -7.67
C TYR A 725 -20.08 -0.65 -8.48
N ILE A 726 -20.16 -1.84 -7.86
CA ILE A 726 -20.04 -3.12 -8.58
C ILE A 726 -21.15 -3.27 -9.63
N ALA A 727 -22.39 -2.85 -9.31
CA ALA A 727 -23.49 -2.84 -10.26
C ALA A 727 -23.19 -1.95 -11.49
N SER A 728 -22.60 -0.77 -11.30
CA SER A 728 -22.17 0.11 -12.39
C SER A 728 -21.07 -0.50 -13.28
N GLN A 729 -20.28 -1.44 -12.74
CA GLN A 729 -19.22 -2.13 -13.47
C GLN A 729 -19.64 -3.43 -14.17
N GLN A 730 -20.89 -3.89 -13.98
CA GLN A 730 -21.44 -4.99 -14.74
C GLN A 730 -21.66 -4.61 -16.21
N LYS A 731 -21.27 -5.50 -17.14
CA LYS A 731 -21.49 -5.32 -18.59
C LYS A 731 -22.65 -6.19 -19.08
N ASP A 732 -23.03 -6.03 -20.34
CA ASP A 732 -24.14 -6.72 -21.02
C ASP A 732 -24.01 -8.25 -21.13
N ASP A 733 -22.81 -8.80 -20.92
CA ASP A 733 -22.56 -10.23 -20.80
C ASP A 733 -22.72 -10.78 -19.38
N GLY A 734 -22.98 -9.91 -18.39
CA GLY A 734 -23.16 -10.21 -16.97
C GLY A 734 -21.89 -10.14 -16.12
N GLY A 735 -20.70 -10.11 -16.73
CA GLY A 735 -19.43 -10.05 -15.99
C GLY A 735 -19.13 -8.63 -15.48
N ILE A 736 -18.35 -8.55 -14.40
CA ILE A 736 -17.83 -7.28 -13.86
C ILE A 736 -16.55 -6.87 -14.61
N GLY A 737 -16.30 -5.57 -14.82
CA GLY A 737 -15.08 -5.04 -15.43
C GLY A 737 -15.09 -4.94 -16.96
N GLU A 738 -14.02 -4.41 -17.57
CA GLU A 738 -13.94 -4.09 -19.01
C GLU A 738 -13.66 -5.30 -19.90
N LYS A 739 -14.46 -5.52 -20.96
CA LYS A 739 -14.49 -6.77 -21.76
C LYS A 739 -13.15 -7.24 -22.34
N THR A 740 -12.19 -6.35 -22.52
CA THR A 740 -10.82 -6.63 -22.97
C THR A 740 -9.94 -7.27 -21.88
N ASN A 741 -10.25 -7.06 -20.60
CA ASN A 741 -9.43 -7.49 -19.48
C ASN A 741 -9.71 -8.97 -19.11
N THR A 742 -8.65 -9.77 -19.04
CA THR A 742 -8.68 -11.20 -18.70
C THR A 742 -8.99 -11.48 -17.22
N LEU A 743 -8.70 -10.52 -16.33
CA LEU A 743 -8.95 -10.62 -14.88
C LEU A 743 -10.45 -10.57 -14.52
N ARG A 744 -11.34 -10.21 -15.44
CA ARG A 744 -12.80 -10.15 -15.21
C ARG A 744 -13.39 -11.41 -14.58
N LEU A 745 -12.84 -12.59 -14.87
CA LEU A 745 -13.28 -13.85 -14.26
C LEU A 745 -12.93 -13.92 -12.77
N TRP A 746 -11.73 -13.46 -12.33
CA TRP A 746 -11.40 -13.29 -10.92
C TRP A 746 -12.34 -12.27 -10.28
N THR A 747 -12.43 -11.05 -10.86
CA THR A 747 -13.27 -9.95 -10.35
C THR A 747 -14.72 -10.37 -10.15
N SER A 748 -15.28 -11.08 -11.13
CA SER A 748 -16.65 -11.60 -11.09
C SER A 748 -16.80 -12.69 -10.02
N ALA A 749 -15.84 -13.60 -9.88
CA ALA A 749 -15.88 -14.64 -8.85
C ALA A 749 -15.75 -14.08 -7.43
N TRP A 750 -14.93 -13.04 -7.21
CA TRP A 750 -14.82 -12.34 -5.92
C TRP A 750 -16.07 -11.51 -5.59
N ALA A 751 -16.72 -10.91 -6.59
CA ALA A 751 -17.89 -10.06 -6.39
C ALA A 751 -19.11 -10.83 -5.84
N VAL A 752 -19.31 -12.11 -6.21
CA VAL A 752 -20.47 -12.90 -5.74
C VAL A 752 -20.54 -13.07 -4.21
N PRO A 753 -19.50 -13.57 -3.49
CA PRO A 753 -19.54 -13.67 -2.04
C PRO A 753 -19.60 -12.29 -1.35
N ALA A 754 -18.97 -11.26 -1.93
CA ALA A 754 -19.04 -9.89 -1.42
C ALA A 754 -20.45 -9.29 -1.49
N LEU A 755 -21.10 -9.33 -2.65
CA LEU A 755 -22.47 -8.84 -2.87
C LEU A 755 -23.52 -9.58 -2.04
N LEU A 756 -23.25 -10.85 -1.69
CA LEU A 756 -24.13 -11.68 -0.86
C LEU A 756 -23.82 -11.60 0.64
N GLU A 757 -22.88 -10.75 1.06
CA GLU A 757 -22.39 -10.61 2.45
C GLU A 757 -21.95 -11.96 3.07
N LYS A 758 -21.22 -12.77 2.30
CA LYS A 758 -20.71 -14.10 2.70
C LYS A 758 -19.18 -14.15 2.65
N PRO A 759 -18.46 -13.68 3.68
CA PRO A 759 -17.01 -13.81 3.76
C PRO A 759 -16.57 -15.28 3.71
N TRP A 760 -15.38 -15.56 3.16
CA TRP A 760 -15.01 -16.89 2.66
C TRP A 760 -15.10 -17.99 3.72
N TYR A 761 -14.72 -17.73 4.98
CA TYR A 761 -14.83 -18.70 6.07
C TYR A 761 -16.26 -19.25 6.25
N SER A 762 -17.29 -18.44 5.95
CA SER A 762 -18.71 -18.80 6.14
C SER A 762 -19.23 -19.76 5.07
N LEU A 763 -18.49 -19.90 3.96
CA LEU A 763 -18.79 -20.82 2.88
C LEU A 763 -18.24 -22.22 3.14
N LEU A 764 -17.26 -22.35 4.05
CA LEU A 764 -16.48 -23.58 4.21
C LEU A 764 -17.13 -24.57 5.18
N SER A 765 -17.36 -25.80 4.72
CA SER A 765 -17.75 -26.89 5.59
C SER A 765 -16.65 -27.19 6.62
N SER A 766 -17.03 -27.38 7.88
CA SER A 766 -16.07 -27.70 8.95
C SER A 766 -15.74 -29.19 9.01
N PHE A 767 -14.46 -29.52 9.25
CA PHE A 767 -13.95 -30.87 9.43
C PHE A 767 -13.11 -30.93 10.72
N SER A 768 -12.96 -32.12 11.30
CA SER A 768 -12.11 -32.35 12.47
C SER A 768 -10.75 -32.92 12.05
N ILE A 769 -9.68 -32.51 12.73
CA ILE A 769 -8.33 -33.10 12.60
C ILE A 769 -8.43 -34.64 12.70
N PRO A 770 -7.91 -35.42 11.72
CA PRO A 770 -7.97 -36.87 11.76
C PRO A 770 -7.26 -37.43 13.00
N GLN A 771 -7.99 -38.16 13.84
CA GLN A 771 -7.38 -38.82 15.00
C GLN A 771 -6.40 -39.90 14.55
N SER A 772 -5.14 -39.78 14.96
CA SER A 772 -4.11 -40.79 14.71
C SER A 772 -4.43 -42.07 15.49
N VAL A 773 -5.02 -43.04 14.81
CA VAL A 773 -5.29 -44.37 15.37
C VAL A 773 -3.95 -45.00 15.77
N PRO A 774 -3.70 -45.28 17.07
CA PRO A 774 -2.43 -45.86 17.49
C PRO A 774 -2.26 -47.24 16.83
N PRO A 775 -1.08 -47.58 16.29
CA PRO A 775 -0.90 -48.78 15.48
C PRO A 775 -1.21 -50.04 16.29
N SER A 776 -2.29 -50.73 15.90
CA SER A 776 -2.77 -51.93 16.58
C SER A 776 -1.73 -53.04 16.52
N SER A 777 -1.15 -53.38 17.68
CA SER A 777 -0.12 -54.42 17.79
C SER A 777 -0.73 -55.83 17.74
N GLY A 778 -1.19 -56.25 16.55
CA GLY A 778 -1.79 -57.55 16.28
C GLY A 778 -1.21 -58.21 15.03
N GLY A 779 -0.33 -59.20 15.21
CA GLY A 779 0.36 -59.87 14.10
C GLY A 779 -0.60 -60.58 13.13
N GLY A 780 -0.44 -60.33 11.82
CA GLY A 780 -1.32 -60.87 10.78
C GLY A 780 -0.78 -62.10 10.05
N ASN A 781 -1.51 -62.56 9.02
CA ASN A 781 -0.95 -63.27 7.86
C ASN A 781 -1.91 -63.29 6.65
N THR A 782 -1.34 -63.34 5.43
CA THR A 782 -1.90 -63.89 4.17
C THR A 782 -3.25 -63.41 3.57
N THR A 783 -3.11 -62.66 2.47
CA THR A 783 -3.72 -62.85 1.11
C THR A 783 -5.19 -62.56 0.75
N THR A 784 -5.31 -62.00 -0.48
CA THR A 784 -6.36 -62.10 -1.53
C THR A 784 -7.68 -61.31 -1.47
N GLU A 785 -7.74 -60.31 -2.36
CA GLU A 785 -8.83 -59.96 -3.32
C GLU A 785 -10.28 -59.60 -2.92
N ASN A 786 -10.74 -58.54 -3.60
CA ASN A 786 -12.09 -58.29 -4.15
C ASN A 786 -13.29 -57.86 -3.26
N SER A 787 -13.58 -56.56 -3.35
CA SER A 787 -14.84 -55.98 -3.87
C SER A 787 -16.12 -55.90 -3.00
N ALA A 788 -16.56 -54.63 -2.83
CA ALA A 788 -17.95 -54.13 -2.83
C ALA A 788 -18.99 -54.54 -1.76
N THR A 789 -19.38 -53.52 -0.97
CA THR A 789 -20.78 -53.08 -0.72
C THR A 789 -21.78 -53.99 0.02
N SER A 790 -22.20 -53.59 1.23
CA SER A 790 -23.62 -53.34 1.57
C SER A 790 -23.88 -52.83 3.01
N THR A 791 -24.57 -51.70 3.14
CA THR A 791 -25.43 -51.27 4.29
C THR A 791 -26.74 -52.12 4.33
N PRO A 792 -27.67 -52.07 5.33
CA PRO A 792 -27.90 -51.01 6.34
C PRO A 792 -28.32 -51.44 7.79
N ASP A 793 -28.62 -50.42 8.62
CA ASP A 793 -29.58 -50.33 9.76
C ASP A 793 -29.58 -51.30 10.97
N THR A 794 -29.55 -50.73 12.19
CA THR A 794 -30.77 -50.53 13.04
C THR A 794 -30.48 -49.76 14.35
N ALA A 795 -31.43 -48.92 14.76
CA ALA A 795 -31.38 -47.87 15.78
C ALA A 795 -31.42 -48.26 17.30
N THR A 796 -31.24 -47.22 18.14
CA THR A 796 -31.57 -47.10 19.60
C THR A 796 -30.73 -47.93 20.60
N GLN A 797 -30.47 -47.47 21.83
CA GLN A 797 -31.32 -46.66 22.74
C GLN A 797 -30.51 -45.81 23.75
N GLU A 798 -31.10 -44.73 24.29
CA GLU A 798 -30.56 -44.02 25.47
C GLU A 798 -30.77 -44.80 26.79
N THR A 799 -29.91 -44.59 27.79
CA THR A 799 -30.25 -44.75 29.22
C THR A 799 -29.32 -43.87 30.06
N SER A 800 -29.86 -43.22 31.09
CA SER A 800 -29.15 -42.28 31.97
C SER A 800 -29.12 -42.75 33.43
N THR A 801 -28.04 -42.41 34.15
CA THR A 801 -27.83 -42.38 35.63
C THR A 801 -26.31 -42.20 35.85
N SER A 802 -25.74 -41.70 36.95
CA SER A 802 -26.15 -40.90 38.12
C SER A 802 -25.03 -41.09 39.15
N THR A 803 -24.20 -40.05 39.34
CA THR A 803 -23.63 -39.61 40.63
C THR A 803 -23.18 -40.65 41.68
N GLU A 804 -21.87 -40.67 42.00
CA GLU A 804 -21.36 -40.25 43.33
C GLU A 804 -19.85 -39.98 43.29
N ALA A 805 -19.31 -39.35 44.34
CA ALA A 805 -17.93 -38.83 44.41
C ALA A 805 -17.33 -39.02 45.81
N LEU A 806 -16.00 -38.94 45.96
CA LEU A 806 -15.34 -38.59 47.23
C LEU A 806 -13.87 -38.15 47.06
N ALA A 807 -13.41 -37.27 47.97
CA ALA A 807 -12.06 -36.94 48.46
C ALA A 807 -10.80 -37.35 47.63
N ASP A 808 -9.89 -36.44 47.23
CA ASP A 808 -9.05 -35.50 48.02
C ASP A 808 -7.80 -36.13 48.66
N GLU A 809 -6.61 -35.69 48.23
CA GLU A 809 -5.54 -35.14 49.09
C GLU A 809 -4.62 -34.22 48.25
N THR A 810 -4.04 -33.19 48.87
CA THR A 810 -3.18 -32.18 48.20
C THR A 810 -1.88 -31.93 49.01
N PRO A 811 -0.69 -31.93 48.38
CA PRO A 811 0.54 -31.38 48.97
C PRO A 811 0.73 -29.89 48.65
N SER A 812 1.22 -29.12 49.63
CA SER A 812 1.49 -27.67 49.55
C SER A 812 2.97 -27.36 49.26
N GLU A 813 3.24 -26.21 48.62
CA GLU A 813 4.33 -25.23 48.89
C GLU A 813 4.38 -24.17 47.76
N ASN A 814 4.78 -22.90 47.92
CA ASN A 814 4.85 -22.01 49.10
C ASN A 814 4.99 -20.55 48.60
N THR A 815 4.08 -19.63 48.97
CA THR A 815 4.12 -18.23 48.51
C THR A 815 4.74 -17.29 49.55
N SER A 816 5.52 -16.30 49.08
CA SER A 816 6.02 -15.19 49.89
C SER A 816 5.24 -13.92 49.57
N GLU A 817 4.52 -13.40 50.57
CA GLU A 817 3.60 -12.26 50.42
C GLU A 817 4.30 -10.93 50.78
N VAL A 818 4.06 -9.89 49.98
CA VAL A 818 4.56 -8.52 50.25
C VAL A 818 3.37 -7.61 50.49
N THR A 819 3.14 -7.23 51.75
CA THR A 819 2.05 -6.34 52.14
C THR A 819 2.42 -4.87 51.90
N ILE A 820 1.60 -4.15 51.14
CA ILE A 820 1.62 -2.68 51.04
C ILE A 820 0.35 -2.14 51.70
N LEU A 821 0.48 -1.10 52.52
CA LEU A 821 -0.63 -0.49 53.26
C LEU A 821 -1.37 0.56 52.40
N PRO A 822 -2.70 0.66 52.48
CA PRO A 822 -3.45 1.70 51.78
C PRO A 822 -3.16 3.08 52.37
N ILE A 823 -2.89 4.06 51.51
CA ILE A 823 -2.79 5.47 51.88
C ILE A 823 -4.18 6.10 51.74
N SER A 824 -4.63 6.80 52.79
CA SER A 824 -5.89 7.55 52.78
C SER A 824 -5.63 9.01 52.42
N TYR A 825 -6.43 9.56 51.50
CA TYR A 825 -6.46 10.98 51.19
C TYR A 825 -7.84 11.54 51.59
N GLU A 826 -7.85 12.61 52.39
CA GLU A 826 -9.07 13.37 52.71
C GLU A 826 -9.26 14.48 51.68
N THR A 827 -10.46 14.58 51.10
CA THR A 827 -10.82 15.64 50.15
C THR A 827 -11.29 16.91 50.88
N PRO A 828 -10.72 18.09 50.60
CA PRO A 828 -11.25 19.36 51.12
C PRO A 828 -12.50 19.81 50.35
N GLU A 829 -13.57 20.18 51.06
CA GLU A 829 -14.77 20.76 50.43
C GLU A 829 -14.49 22.19 49.90
N ALA A 830 -14.70 22.41 48.59
CA ALA A 830 -14.57 23.72 47.97
C ALA A 830 -15.68 24.68 48.46
N THR A 831 -15.30 25.73 49.20
CA THR A 831 -16.26 26.66 49.80
C THR A 831 -16.60 27.81 48.85
N LEU A 832 -17.82 27.82 48.31
CA LEU A 832 -18.26 28.80 47.32
C LEU A 832 -18.40 30.21 47.91
N TYR A 833 -17.54 31.16 47.49
CA TYR A 833 -17.65 32.58 47.82
C TYR A 833 -18.07 33.42 46.61
N ALA A 834 -19.31 33.90 46.62
CA ALA A 834 -19.84 34.77 45.57
C ALA A 834 -19.49 36.25 45.83
N ILE A 835 -18.70 36.84 44.93
CA ILE A 835 -18.48 38.28 44.80
C ILE A 835 -18.48 38.57 43.29
N GLY A 836 -19.24 39.50 42.72
CA GLY A 836 -19.95 40.63 43.33
C GLY A 836 -19.40 41.93 42.75
N GLY A 837 -19.65 42.16 41.45
CA GLY A 837 -18.96 43.20 40.68
C GLY A 837 -19.11 44.62 41.24
N GLY A 838 -18.00 45.36 41.25
CA GLY A 838 -17.93 46.74 41.73
C GLY A 838 -16.72 47.47 41.16
N ILE A 839 -16.93 48.21 40.06
CA ILE A 839 -15.91 49.04 39.42
C ILE A 839 -15.57 50.21 40.36
N VAL A 840 -14.27 50.46 40.60
CA VAL A 840 -13.79 51.74 41.14
C VAL A 840 -12.62 52.22 40.30
N GLU A 841 -12.86 53.32 39.61
CA GLU A 841 -11.91 54.11 38.84
C GLU A 841 -10.86 54.76 39.76
N GLN A 842 -9.56 54.66 39.41
CA GLN A 842 -8.53 55.53 39.98
C GLN A 842 -7.53 56.00 38.91
N THR A 843 -7.66 57.28 38.58
CA THR A 843 -6.78 58.02 37.66
C THR A 843 -5.46 58.38 38.35
N LEU A 844 -4.32 58.06 37.73
CA LEU A 844 -3.06 58.81 37.92
C LEU A 844 -2.28 58.86 36.60
N GLU A 845 -2.21 60.06 36.02
CA GLU A 845 -1.33 60.44 34.90
C GLU A 845 -0.05 61.14 35.46
N PRO A 846 0.96 61.49 34.63
CA PRO A 846 2.35 61.14 34.94
C PRO A 846 3.22 62.29 35.48
N GLU A 847 4.40 61.94 35.99
CA GLU A 847 5.48 62.90 36.27
C GLU A 847 6.54 62.91 35.15
N VAL A 848 7.13 64.07 34.86
CA VAL A 848 7.75 64.37 33.56
C VAL A 848 9.18 64.92 33.67
N ALA A 849 10.08 64.38 32.85
CA ALA A 849 11.28 65.05 32.31
C ALA A 849 11.47 64.57 30.85
N GLY A 850 11.86 65.36 29.83
CA GLY A 850 12.44 66.71 29.81
C GLY A 850 13.96 66.63 29.59
N ILE A 851 14.62 67.27 28.59
CA ILE A 851 14.20 68.34 27.66
C ILE A 851 14.95 68.24 26.30
N LYS A 852 14.19 68.08 25.21
CA LYS A 852 14.21 68.84 23.92
C LYS A 852 15.49 69.50 23.36
N ILE A 853 15.92 69.08 22.15
CA ILE A 853 16.57 69.90 21.08
C ILE A 853 16.05 69.35 19.72
N THR A 854 14.96 69.89 19.15
CA THR A 854 14.89 70.77 17.95
C THR A 854 15.56 70.26 16.65
N SER A 855 14.75 70.16 15.59
CA SER A 855 15.13 69.91 14.19
C SER A 855 15.05 71.18 13.32
N GLU A 856 15.85 71.24 12.26
CA GLU A 856 15.60 71.97 10.99
C GLU A 856 16.24 71.10 9.86
N THR A 857 15.53 70.66 8.81
CA THR A 857 14.87 71.38 7.69
C THR A 857 15.79 71.58 6.49
N ALA A 858 15.61 70.76 5.43
CA ALA A 858 15.66 71.17 4.02
C ALA A 858 15.31 70.00 3.06
N SER A 859 14.30 70.21 2.22
CA SER A 859 14.21 69.64 0.86
C SER A 859 14.43 70.81 -0.12
N PRO A 860 14.86 70.60 -1.37
CA PRO A 860 13.85 70.66 -2.44
C PRO A 860 14.14 69.81 -3.71
N GLU A 861 13.04 69.50 -4.41
CA GLU A 861 12.80 69.63 -5.88
C GLU A 861 13.72 68.97 -6.94
N GLU A 862 13.07 68.17 -7.81
CA GLU A 862 13.05 68.25 -9.29
C GLU A 862 14.31 68.00 -10.16
N SER A 863 14.21 67.53 -11.42
CA SER A 863 13.07 66.96 -12.19
C SER A 863 13.55 66.18 -13.45
N ALA A 864 12.64 65.35 -13.98
CA ALA A 864 12.42 64.97 -15.39
C ALA A 864 13.55 64.35 -16.29
N GLU A 865 13.16 63.25 -16.97
CA GLU A 865 13.34 62.92 -18.41
C GLU A 865 14.74 63.09 -19.07
N GLN A 866 15.25 62.13 -19.85
CA GLN A 866 14.62 61.63 -21.09
C GLN A 866 15.25 60.31 -21.62
N GLU A 867 14.61 59.68 -22.61
CA GLU A 867 15.03 58.44 -23.30
C GLU A 867 16.21 58.61 -24.27
N SER A 868 16.96 57.53 -24.56
CA SER A 868 17.34 57.18 -25.94
C SER A 868 17.92 55.75 -26.07
N GLU A 869 17.45 54.98 -27.07
CA GLU A 869 18.09 53.73 -27.50
C GLU A 869 19.42 53.98 -28.26
N ASN A 870 20.35 53.02 -28.21
CA ASN A 870 20.89 52.47 -29.46
C ASN A 870 21.57 51.10 -29.31
N THR A 871 21.47 50.29 -30.35
CA THR A 871 22.09 48.97 -30.50
C THR A 871 23.46 49.06 -31.17
N LYS A 872 24.38 48.11 -30.89
CA LYS A 872 25.09 47.37 -31.95
C LYS A 872 25.92 46.17 -31.51
N GLU A 873 25.90 45.16 -32.36
CA GLU A 873 26.75 43.97 -32.34
C GLU A 873 28.21 44.30 -32.74
N ARG A 874 29.13 43.37 -32.50
CA ARG A 874 29.87 42.69 -33.59
C ARG A 874 30.50 41.35 -33.14
N VAL A 875 30.55 40.41 -34.08
CA VAL A 875 31.02 39.01 -33.97
C VAL A 875 32.52 38.85 -34.31
N GLU A 876 33.11 37.72 -33.88
CA GLU A 876 34.24 36.92 -34.44
C GLU A 876 35.16 36.44 -33.27
N GLN A 877 35.02 35.22 -32.72
CA GLN A 877 35.26 33.87 -33.26
C GLN A 877 36.75 33.53 -33.48
N LEU A 878 37.28 32.56 -32.72
CA LEU A 878 38.02 31.36 -33.23
C LEU A 878 38.37 30.37 -32.10
N VAL A 879 38.90 29.19 -32.49
CA VAL A 879 38.92 27.92 -31.73
C VAL A 879 40.36 27.40 -31.57
N SER A 880 40.54 26.37 -30.73
CA SER A 880 41.69 25.46 -30.62
C SER A 880 42.79 25.85 -29.60
N GLU A 881 43.50 24.93 -28.93
CA GLU A 881 43.42 23.45 -29.00
C GLU A 881 43.84 22.75 -27.69
N GLU A 882 43.61 21.43 -27.67
CA GLU A 882 43.92 20.45 -26.62
C GLU A 882 45.43 20.28 -26.34
N THR A 883 45.81 19.85 -25.12
CA THR A 883 46.93 18.87 -24.95
C THR A 883 46.94 18.21 -23.56
N THR A 884 47.52 17.01 -23.48
CA THR A 884 47.48 16.08 -22.34
C THR A 884 48.86 15.76 -21.75
N ALA A 885 48.92 15.42 -20.44
CA ALA A 885 49.87 14.51 -19.74
C ALA A 885 49.73 14.71 -18.20
N THR A 886 49.32 13.78 -17.33
CA THR A 886 49.81 12.44 -16.93
C THR A 886 51.11 12.38 -16.11
N ALA A 887 50.97 11.83 -14.88
CA ALA A 887 51.98 11.21 -13.99
C ALA A 887 53.14 12.11 -13.45
N ASP A 888 53.78 11.84 -12.30
CA ASP A 888 53.70 10.71 -11.36
C ASP A 888 54.07 11.16 -9.91
N ALA A 889 54.02 10.25 -8.93
CA ALA A 889 54.18 10.50 -7.50
C ALA A 889 55.62 10.82 -7.03
N ASN A 890 55.74 11.44 -5.84
CA ASN A 890 56.46 10.88 -4.67
C ASN A 890 56.31 11.75 -3.40
N ALA A 891 56.13 11.12 -2.24
CA ALA A 891 56.28 11.71 -0.89
C ALA A 891 57.68 11.32 -0.32
N PRO A 892 58.16 11.76 0.88
CA PRO A 892 57.52 11.47 2.19
C PRO A 892 57.73 12.48 3.37
N GLU A 893 56.91 12.35 4.42
CA GLU A 893 57.20 12.62 5.86
C GLU A 893 57.69 14.05 6.32
N LYS A 894 57.53 14.52 7.57
CA LYS A 894 57.22 13.82 8.85
C LYS A 894 56.53 14.70 9.93
N ASN A 895 55.77 14.02 10.79
CA ASN A 895 55.24 14.30 12.14
C ASN A 895 55.51 15.63 12.88
N ASP A 896 54.48 16.17 13.56
CA ASP A 896 54.25 16.06 15.03
C ASP A 896 53.00 16.92 15.44
N ALA A 897 52.27 16.75 16.55
CA ALA A 897 51.92 15.58 17.39
C ALA A 897 50.70 15.95 18.30
N LYS A 898 49.80 15.00 18.62
CA LYS A 898 48.62 15.21 19.52
C LYS A 898 48.96 14.94 21.00
N PRO A 899 48.13 15.43 21.95
CA PRO A 899 47.48 14.55 22.97
C PRO A 899 45.95 14.85 23.15
N VAL A 900 44.98 13.90 23.22
CA VAL A 900 44.69 12.82 24.23
C VAL A 900 43.84 13.34 25.43
N HIS A 901 42.79 12.71 26.00
CA HIS A 901 41.76 11.64 25.71
C HIS A 901 40.61 11.83 26.77
N TYR A 902 39.55 11.04 27.06
CA TYR A 902 39.09 9.62 26.95
C TYR A 902 37.52 9.60 26.85
N ALA A 903 36.79 8.58 26.34
CA ALA A 903 36.43 7.22 26.83
C ALA A 903 35.64 7.17 28.17
N PHE A 904 34.64 6.32 28.42
CA PHE A 904 34.32 4.92 27.96
C PHE A 904 32.85 4.76 27.48
N GLY A 905 32.36 3.62 26.95
CA GLY A 905 32.90 2.25 26.78
C GLY A 905 32.02 1.37 25.86
N ALA A 906 32.28 0.05 25.74
CA ALA A 906 31.67 -0.80 24.69
C ALA A 906 31.54 -2.31 25.00
N THR A 907 30.67 -3.00 24.24
CA THR A 907 30.55 -4.47 24.06
C THR A 907 30.10 -4.75 22.61
N ILE A 908 30.93 -5.31 21.70
CA ILE A 908 31.38 -6.70 21.55
C ILE A 908 30.26 -7.62 21.00
N PHE A 909 30.17 -7.82 19.67
CA PHE A 909 30.85 -8.87 18.87
C PHE A 909 30.44 -10.32 19.20
N LEU A 910 29.41 -10.85 18.53
CA LEU A 910 29.17 -12.29 18.38
C LEU A 910 28.51 -12.58 17.02
N GLY A 911 29.17 -13.35 16.15
CA GLY A 911 28.65 -13.69 14.81
C GLY A 911 29.70 -14.35 13.90
N LEU A 912 30.84 -13.68 13.71
CA LEU A 912 32.00 -14.15 12.93
C LEU A 912 32.78 -15.34 13.56
N LEU A 913 32.11 -16.19 14.34
CA LEU A 913 32.71 -17.33 15.06
C LEU A 913 31.99 -18.68 14.86
N LEU A 914 30.92 -18.74 14.05
CA LEU A 914 30.23 -20.00 13.72
C LEU A 914 30.64 -20.57 12.34
N GLY A 915 30.80 -19.72 11.31
CA GLY A 915 31.20 -20.16 9.97
C GLY A 915 32.53 -20.93 9.91
N TRP A 916 33.46 -20.64 10.83
CA TRP A 916 34.80 -21.27 10.83
C TRP A 916 34.85 -22.67 11.48
N ARG A 917 33.70 -23.25 11.89
CA ARG A 917 33.64 -24.56 12.55
C ARG A 917 32.99 -25.68 11.75
N PHE A 918 32.19 -25.37 10.72
CA PHE A 918 31.53 -26.40 9.90
C PHE A 918 32.44 -26.98 8.79
N LEU A 919 33.38 -26.17 8.28
CA LEU A 919 34.30 -26.54 7.19
C LEU A 919 35.42 -27.55 7.58
N ARG A 920 35.24 -28.32 8.67
CA ARG A 920 36.26 -29.23 9.21
C ARG A 920 35.80 -30.67 9.48
N THR A 921 34.66 -31.06 8.91
CA THR A 921 34.06 -32.40 9.09
C THR A 921 33.65 -33.10 7.79
N LEU A 922 34.10 -32.60 6.62
CA LEU A 922 34.02 -33.29 5.34
C LEU A 922 35.38 -33.28 4.59
N VAL A 923 36.39 -33.85 5.25
CA VAL A 923 37.60 -34.47 4.66
C VAL A 923 37.89 -35.73 5.44
#